data_AF-A0A6G9SCX6-F1
#
_entry.id   AF-A0A6G9SCX6-F1
#
_cell.length_a   1.000
_cell.length_b   1.000
_cell.length_c   1.000
_cell.angle_alpha   90.00
_cell.angle_beta   90.00
_cell.angle_gamma   90.00
#
_symmetry.space_group_name_H-M   'P 1'
#
loop_
_entity.id
_entity.type
_entity.pdbx_description
1 polymer ?
#
loop_
_entity_poly.entity_id
_entity_poly.type
_entity_poly.pdbx_seq_one_letter_code
_entity_poly.pdbx_strand_id
1 'polypeptide(L)'
;MKNKKIQDLQIFLTRTPGEQAFKYEGLPSFAISGEAQQNFRNIPTEPYFGERSTNVTQATTYIAVANSSVVETIQFPFSPQHVLDMTRLLEFNEVRLIDCMEFGTQLFNCTIHGSIRDLFRILSNQSETLRLTIATSIPELAILPWEMMCDTKSDSYPKFLCFQPSIRFCRALHLFDRAKFKLKKALGDNQKIRILLVTSDPKNMHSLNFNKEEKLLKFVINESPTLDKSIQLEVIHNANTNILREKLLSFRPHILHLSCHGGYDKKENLGVIVLESPNNPREPDYVNSYRLTSIIQEPGSVQLAFISTCYGAKSDHLSSAFSGVAQLLHASGVNDVIALTFSVLDTTGHAILANFYKYLLRYGLTVEESISQVRKFLFINDYRLAESFGLTLYQGNASLYRKDTEQELTEEKAGREFDKTVQDIEASIASQDIFEMKVAEILGLDKIENDLKRLNLSNLETLLAVQVIGDIKTSVDILLEIKRLEIDIQVFLQITEIAKKLCLQTNERRSISTAFVLKKDYSEPDHYTANRHNIIKNLQNLFFQGTIKEIIQDASTVNGKDTAFMIILNIDKTFKSYIQKLEQIQIEEINHKKNLLNSKWNNICSLINKDPGVSLILPGNQRVKLIIQGEQISEFCNGEWKSSNFKNFREEIQRYSQDLNLDEDFMLDVLRKCICISDMGKGLIFIIQRENNLFDKCDLYDDRNEDLKNKKITEFESEPYLARTANLDGAIILSKDGFTLGIAAKLKPESDTIVQGIPGTGTRHLNTQKITKETDSIAFVVSEDGPITVFYQGEVKFRTP
;
A
#
# COMPACT_ATOMS: atom_id res chain seq x y z
N MET A 1 12.41 -40.94 0.49
CA MET A 1 11.58 -41.46 -0.63
C MET A 1 12.45 -42.03 -1.76
N LYS A 2 12.05 -43.11 -2.44
CA LYS A 2 12.73 -43.61 -3.67
C LYS A 2 12.64 -42.57 -4.79
N ASN A 3 13.65 -42.51 -5.66
CA ASN A 3 13.71 -41.58 -6.81
C ASN A 3 12.49 -41.71 -7.74
N LYS A 4 11.44 -40.90 -7.52
CA LYS A 4 10.44 -40.62 -8.55
C LYS A 4 11.10 -39.82 -9.66
N LYS A 5 10.85 -40.18 -10.91
CA LYS A 5 11.32 -39.45 -12.07
C LYS A 5 10.50 -38.16 -12.15
N ILE A 6 11.14 -37.01 -12.23
CA ILE A 6 10.41 -35.76 -12.49
C ILE A 6 10.11 -35.74 -13.97
N GLN A 7 8.83 -35.68 -14.31
CA GLN A 7 8.43 -35.43 -15.69
C GLN A 7 8.68 -33.95 -15.99
N ASP A 8 9.14 -33.64 -17.19
CA ASP A 8 9.60 -32.30 -17.54
C ASP A 8 9.06 -31.94 -18.93
N LEU A 9 8.33 -30.82 -18.99
CA LEU A 9 7.79 -30.22 -20.20
C LEU A 9 8.27 -28.77 -20.28
N GLN A 10 9.22 -28.54 -21.18
CA GLN A 10 9.68 -27.21 -21.55
C GLN A 10 8.96 -26.79 -22.84
N ILE A 11 8.30 -25.65 -22.84
CA ILE A 11 7.66 -25.05 -24.01
C ILE A 11 8.40 -23.75 -24.32
N PHE A 12 9.12 -23.72 -25.44
CA PHE A 12 9.84 -22.53 -25.88
C PHE A 12 9.04 -21.75 -26.92
N LEU A 13 8.92 -20.44 -26.71
CA LEU A 13 8.11 -19.55 -27.54
C LEU A 13 8.99 -18.52 -28.26
N THR A 14 8.92 -18.52 -29.59
CA THR A 14 9.65 -17.61 -30.49
C THR A 14 8.73 -17.09 -31.59
N ARG A 15 9.07 -15.95 -32.23
CA ARG A 15 8.37 -15.48 -33.43
C ARG A 15 8.62 -16.41 -34.62
N THR A 16 7.70 -16.43 -35.59
CA THR A 16 7.91 -17.13 -36.87
C THR A 16 9.01 -16.43 -37.68
N PRO A 17 9.91 -17.18 -38.37
CA PRO A 17 10.94 -16.58 -39.22
C PRO A 17 10.35 -15.62 -40.27
N GLY A 18 10.76 -14.36 -40.21
CA GLY A 18 10.31 -13.29 -41.13
C GLY A 18 9.31 -12.30 -40.54
N GLU A 19 8.69 -12.57 -39.39
CA GLU A 19 7.85 -11.57 -38.70
C GLU A 19 8.70 -10.49 -38.02
N GLN A 20 8.35 -9.22 -38.23
CA GLN A 20 8.96 -8.10 -37.52
C GLN A 20 8.37 -7.95 -36.11
N ALA A 21 9.14 -7.37 -35.19
CA ALA A 21 8.62 -6.94 -33.89
C ALA A 21 7.52 -5.89 -34.07
N PHE A 22 6.53 -5.87 -33.15
CA PHE A 22 5.57 -4.77 -33.07
C PHE A 22 6.31 -3.43 -32.93
N LYS A 23 6.19 -2.56 -33.94
CA LYS A 23 6.60 -1.16 -33.81
C LYS A 23 5.51 -0.42 -33.02
N TYR A 24 5.88 0.07 -31.85
CA TYR A 24 5.12 1.09 -31.14
C TYR A 24 5.70 2.46 -31.46
N GLU A 25 4.84 3.39 -31.86
CA GLU A 25 5.20 4.79 -32.02
C GLU A 25 5.41 5.41 -30.63
N GLY A 26 6.67 5.55 -30.19
CA GLY A 26 6.95 6.13 -28.87
C GLY A 26 8.39 6.06 -28.32
N LEU A 27 9.33 5.33 -28.93
CA LEU A 27 10.72 5.26 -28.44
C LEU A 27 11.77 5.47 -29.56
N PRO A 28 12.93 6.07 -29.25
CA PRO A 28 13.96 6.39 -30.24
C PRO A 28 14.69 5.14 -30.73
N SER A 29 14.99 5.12 -32.03
CA SER A 29 15.74 4.05 -32.68
C SER A 29 17.25 4.16 -32.43
N PHE A 30 17.82 3.10 -31.87
CA PHE A 30 19.24 2.75 -32.03
C PHE A 30 19.35 1.24 -32.32
N ALA A 31 19.95 0.79 -33.42
CA ALA A 31 20.47 1.53 -34.55
C ALA A 31 20.49 0.69 -35.83
N ILE A 32 19.93 1.23 -36.92
CA ILE A 32 20.50 1.11 -38.29
C ILE A 32 20.41 2.53 -38.90
N SER A 33 21.46 2.93 -39.60
CA SER A 33 21.71 4.28 -40.14
C SER A 33 20.65 4.81 -41.11
N GLY A 34 20.33 6.11 -41.03
CA GLY A 34 19.67 6.85 -42.13
C GLY A 34 18.73 7.99 -41.70
N GLU A 35 19.22 9.23 -41.78
CA GLU A 35 18.51 10.51 -42.02
C GLU A 35 17.07 10.78 -41.48
N ALA A 36 17.02 11.72 -40.51
CA ALA A 36 16.26 12.98 -40.54
C ALA A 36 14.72 13.07 -40.33
N GLN A 37 14.33 14.16 -39.63
CA GLN A 37 13.00 14.83 -39.57
C GLN A 37 11.83 14.09 -38.87
N GLN A 38 10.79 14.74 -38.33
CA GLN A 38 10.62 16.04 -37.63
C GLN A 38 9.24 16.01 -36.92
N ASN A 39 9.07 16.73 -35.80
CA ASN A 39 7.82 17.28 -35.23
C ASN A 39 6.50 16.44 -35.22
N PHE A 40 5.79 16.37 -34.09
CA PHE A 40 4.38 16.80 -33.97
C PHE A 40 3.94 17.02 -32.51
N ARG A 41 2.86 17.80 -32.29
CA ARG A 41 2.31 18.26 -31.00
C ARG A 41 0.81 17.86 -30.85
N ASN A 42 0.33 17.79 -29.60
CA ASN A 42 -1.08 17.86 -29.11
C ASN A 42 -2.01 16.65 -29.41
N ILE A 43 -2.44 15.84 -28.42
CA ILE A 43 -3.60 16.03 -27.48
C ILE A 43 -4.95 16.13 -28.25
N PRO A 44 -5.96 15.23 -28.07
CA PRO A 44 -6.71 15.15 -26.80
C PRO A 44 -7.26 13.77 -26.34
N THR A 45 -7.90 13.82 -25.15
CA THR A 45 -8.56 12.77 -24.37
C THR A 45 -10.05 12.58 -24.69
N GLU A 46 -10.52 11.33 -24.83
CA GLU A 46 -11.60 10.69 -24.01
C GLU A 46 -12.02 9.32 -24.59
N PRO A 47 -12.53 8.36 -23.78
CA PRO A 47 -12.88 7.02 -24.24
C PRO A 47 -14.36 6.92 -24.64
N TYR A 48 -14.63 6.40 -25.85
CA TYR A 48 -15.97 5.98 -26.26
C TYR A 48 -16.02 4.46 -26.41
N PHE A 49 -16.80 3.78 -25.56
CA PHE A 49 -17.21 2.40 -25.82
C PHE A 49 -18.32 2.42 -26.88
N GLY A 50 -17.99 1.92 -28.06
CA GLY A 50 -18.95 1.74 -29.16
C GLY A 50 -18.33 0.86 -30.25
N GLU A 51 -19.04 -0.19 -30.64
CA GLU A 51 -18.56 -1.18 -31.60
C GLU A 51 -18.11 -0.53 -32.91
N ARG A 52 -16.83 -0.70 -33.29
CA ARG A 52 -16.35 -0.36 -34.63
C ARG A 52 -15.37 -1.39 -35.19
N SER A 53 -15.87 -2.06 -36.24
CA SER A 53 -15.16 -2.63 -37.38
C SER A 53 -13.79 -3.30 -37.15
N THR A 54 -13.79 -4.60 -37.44
CA THR A 54 -12.64 -5.41 -37.83
C THR A 54 -11.70 -4.72 -38.84
N ASN A 55 -10.69 -4.00 -38.35
CA ASN A 55 -9.42 -3.94 -39.04
C ASN A 55 -8.59 -5.11 -38.50
N VAL A 56 -8.49 -6.18 -39.29
CA VAL A 56 -7.66 -7.33 -38.95
C VAL A 56 -6.19 -6.94 -39.05
N THR A 57 -5.64 -6.43 -37.95
CA THR A 57 -4.21 -6.60 -37.67
C THR A 57 -3.93 -8.10 -37.73
N GLN A 58 -3.10 -8.54 -38.66
CA GLN A 58 -2.73 -9.96 -38.77
C GLN A 58 -2.28 -10.47 -37.40
N ALA A 59 -2.93 -11.53 -36.91
CA ALA A 59 -2.58 -12.11 -35.62
C ALA A 59 -1.15 -12.65 -35.69
N THR A 60 -0.24 -12.00 -34.95
CA THR A 60 1.19 -12.35 -34.91
C THR A 60 1.34 -13.81 -34.52
N THR A 61 2.11 -14.54 -35.32
CA THR A 61 2.14 -15.99 -35.31
C THR A 61 3.46 -16.46 -34.71
N TYR A 62 3.38 -17.13 -33.57
CA TYR A 62 4.53 -17.62 -32.83
C TYR A 62 4.68 -19.13 -33.02
N ILE A 63 5.89 -19.64 -32.80
CA ILE A 63 6.20 -21.06 -32.81
C ILE A 63 6.40 -21.49 -31.35
N ALA A 64 5.65 -22.51 -30.94
CA ALA A 64 5.83 -23.21 -29.67
C ALA A 64 6.60 -24.52 -29.92
N VAL A 65 7.78 -24.64 -29.32
CA VAL A 65 8.62 -25.85 -29.38
C VAL A 65 8.61 -26.54 -28.02
N ALA A 66 7.91 -27.68 -27.91
CA ALA A 66 7.87 -28.47 -26.70
C ALA A 66 8.93 -29.59 -26.71
N ASN A 67 9.74 -29.65 -25.64
CA ASN A 67 10.80 -30.64 -25.41
C ASN A 67 11.78 -30.86 -26.60
N SER A 68 11.96 -29.85 -27.46
CA SER A 68 12.76 -29.91 -28.70
C SER A 68 12.30 -30.98 -29.71
N SER A 69 11.08 -31.49 -29.60
CA SER A 69 10.57 -32.60 -30.44
C SER A 69 9.17 -32.36 -31.02
N VAL A 70 8.35 -31.57 -30.35
CA VAL A 70 7.01 -31.19 -30.80
C VAL A 70 7.03 -29.71 -31.17
N VAL A 71 6.51 -29.36 -32.34
CA VAL A 71 6.45 -27.98 -32.83
C VAL A 71 5.01 -27.69 -33.23
N GLU A 72 4.44 -26.62 -32.68
CA GLU A 72 3.09 -26.14 -33.00
C GLU A 72 3.11 -24.64 -33.28
N THR A 73 2.20 -24.19 -34.13
CA THR A 73 2.04 -22.78 -34.47
C THR A 73 0.96 -22.17 -33.58
N ILE A 74 1.30 -21.18 -32.76
CA ILE A 74 0.38 -20.53 -31.82
C ILE A 74 0.05 -19.10 -32.24
N GLN A 75 -1.18 -18.68 -31.97
CA GLN A 75 -1.61 -17.29 -32.02
C GLN A 75 -2.26 -16.95 -30.67
N PHE A 76 -1.89 -15.81 -30.10
CA PHE A 76 -2.52 -15.33 -28.86
C PHE A 76 -3.78 -14.54 -29.22
N PRO A 77 -4.92 -14.80 -28.55
CA PRO A 77 -6.17 -14.07 -28.79
C PRO A 77 -6.16 -12.66 -28.17
N PHE A 78 -5.06 -12.26 -27.54
CA PHE A 78 -4.92 -11.00 -26.82
C PHE A 78 -4.30 -9.95 -27.74
N SER A 79 -4.95 -8.79 -27.86
CA SER A 79 -4.22 -7.58 -28.27
C SER A 79 -3.20 -7.23 -27.18
N PRO A 80 -2.08 -6.57 -27.50
CA PRO A 80 -1.16 -6.13 -26.47
C PRO A 80 -1.82 -5.22 -25.42
N GLN A 81 -2.74 -4.35 -25.83
CA GLN A 81 -3.52 -3.52 -24.90
C GLN A 81 -4.32 -4.36 -23.90
N HIS A 82 -4.93 -5.47 -24.33
CA HIS A 82 -5.62 -6.39 -23.43
C HIS A 82 -4.65 -7.01 -22.39
N VAL A 83 -3.40 -7.29 -22.77
CA VAL A 83 -2.35 -7.73 -21.82
C VAL A 83 -1.96 -6.61 -20.85
N LEU A 84 -1.85 -5.36 -21.32
CA LEU A 84 -1.61 -4.18 -20.47
C LEU A 84 -2.73 -3.98 -19.46
N ASP A 85 -3.99 -4.04 -19.90
CA ASP A 85 -5.16 -3.82 -19.06
C ASP A 85 -5.29 -4.94 -18.03
N MET A 86 -5.09 -6.20 -18.40
CA MET A 86 -5.12 -7.33 -17.45
C MET A 86 -3.98 -7.28 -16.44
N THR A 87 -2.75 -6.96 -16.86
CA THR A 87 -1.62 -6.82 -15.92
C THR A 87 -1.80 -5.63 -14.99
N ARG A 88 -2.40 -4.53 -15.46
CA ARG A 88 -2.79 -3.37 -14.64
C ARG A 88 -3.89 -3.71 -13.63
N LEU A 89 -5.00 -4.31 -14.06
CA LEU A 89 -6.12 -4.70 -13.18
C LEU A 89 -5.65 -5.70 -12.12
N LEU A 90 -4.71 -6.57 -12.46
CA LEU A 90 -4.03 -7.45 -11.52
C LEU A 90 -3.17 -6.66 -10.53
N GLU A 91 -2.29 -5.76 -10.99
CA GLU A 91 -1.42 -4.92 -10.16
C GLU A 91 -2.19 -4.08 -9.12
N PHE A 92 -3.33 -3.50 -9.50
CA PHE A 92 -4.19 -2.71 -8.61
C PHE A 92 -5.21 -3.53 -7.81
N ASN A 93 -5.23 -4.86 -7.97
CA ASN A 93 -6.21 -5.78 -7.35
C ASN A 93 -7.68 -5.39 -7.65
N GLU A 94 -7.91 -4.91 -8.87
CA GLU A 94 -9.22 -4.57 -9.45
C GLU A 94 -9.81 -5.73 -10.28
N VAL A 95 -8.98 -6.70 -10.65
CA VAL A 95 -9.38 -7.91 -11.41
C VAL A 95 -10.16 -8.90 -10.55
N ARG A 96 -11.21 -9.52 -11.08
CA ARG A 96 -11.94 -10.59 -10.39
C ARG A 96 -11.32 -11.95 -10.71
N LEU A 97 -11.52 -12.92 -9.83
CA LEU A 97 -11.03 -14.29 -10.06
C LEU A 97 -11.60 -14.93 -11.34
N ILE A 98 -12.83 -14.58 -11.74
CA ILE A 98 -13.43 -15.04 -12.99
C ILE A 98 -12.67 -14.51 -14.23
N ASP A 99 -12.32 -13.22 -14.24
CA ASP A 99 -11.53 -12.62 -15.33
C ASP A 99 -10.13 -13.27 -15.41
N CYS A 100 -9.55 -13.60 -14.25
CA CYS A 100 -8.31 -14.37 -14.17
C CYS A 100 -8.44 -15.79 -14.73
N MET A 101 -9.56 -16.48 -14.47
CA MET A 101 -9.83 -17.81 -15.00
C MET A 101 -10.05 -17.78 -16.52
N GLU A 102 -10.79 -16.80 -17.04
CA GLU A 102 -11.04 -16.63 -18.47
C GLU A 102 -9.75 -16.35 -19.25
N PHE A 103 -8.98 -15.34 -18.82
CA PHE A 103 -7.67 -15.02 -19.41
C PHE A 103 -6.71 -16.21 -19.31
N GLY A 104 -6.65 -16.85 -18.13
CA GLY A 104 -5.83 -18.03 -17.87
C GLY A 104 -6.19 -19.23 -18.75
N THR A 105 -7.48 -19.42 -19.03
CA THR A 105 -8.01 -20.48 -19.90
C THR A 105 -7.66 -20.20 -21.36
N GLN A 106 -7.75 -18.95 -21.81
CA GLN A 106 -7.30 -18.55 -23.14
C GLN A 106 -5.78 -18.76 -23.29
N LEU A 107 -4.99 -18.39 -22.29
CA LEU A 107 -3.53 -18.56 -22.26
C LEU A 107 -3.10 -20.04 -22.30
N PHE A 108 -3.81 -20.92 -21.57
CA PHE A 108 -3.64 -22.37 -21.68
C PHE A 108 -4.04 -22.88 -23.07
N ASN A 109 -5.19 -22.43 -23.59
CA ASN A 109 -5.74 -22.96 -24.82
C ASN A 109 -4.93 -22.61 -26.07
N CYS A 110 -4.25 -21.46 -26.14
CA CYS A 110 -3.32 -21.17 -27.23
C CYS A 110 -1.95 -21.85 -27.05
N THR A 111 -1.39 -21.83 -25.84
CA THR A 111 -0.01 -22.28 -25.58
C THR A 111 0.12 -23.81 -25.51
N ILE A 112 -0.89 -24.47 -24.92
CA ILE A 112 -0.95 -25.93 -24.73
C ILE A 112 -2.12 -26.45 -25.58
N HIS A 113 -1.87 -26.52 -26.89
CA HIS A 113 -2.81 -27.00 -27.91
C HIS A 113 -2.17 -28.12 -28.76
N GLY A 114 -2.98 -28.79 -29.58
CA GLY A 114 -2.51 -29.83 -30.51
C GLY A 114 -1.65 -30.89 -29.83
N SER A 115 -0.54 -31.24 -30.46
CA SER A 115 0.42 -32.24 -30.00
C SER A 115 1.08 -31.85 -28.66
N ILE A 116 1.21 -30.55 -28.36
CA ILE A 116 1.73 -30.06 -27.06
C ILE A 116 0.71 -30.36 -25.95
N ARG A 117 -0.59 -30.26 -26.24
CA ARG A 117 -1.65 -30.66 -25.30
C ARG A 117 -1.60 -32.15 -25.02
N ASP A 118 -1.47 -32.99 -26.04
CA ASP A 118 -1.39 -34.43 -25.85
C ASP A 118 -0.16 -34.83 -25.02
N LEU A 119 0.99 -34.22 -25.31
CA LEU A 119 2.20 -34.39 -24.50
C LEU A 119 1.99 -33.93 -23.05
N PHE A 120 1.36 -32.76 -22.82
CA PHE A 120 1.01 -32.29 -21.48
C PHE A 120 0.12 -33.28 -20.75
N ARG A 121 -0.95 -33.80 -21.38
CA ARG A 121 -1.85 -34.80 -20.79
C ARG A 121 -1.13 -36.10 -20.44
N ILE A 122 -0.25 -36.60 -21.31
CA ILE A 122 0.54 -37.81 -21.07
C ILE A 122 1.46 -37.63 -19.86
N LEU A 123 2.10 -36.47 -19.72
CA LEU A 123 3.02 -36.19 -18.62
C LEU A 123 2.29 -35.85 -17.32
N SER A 124 1.16 -35.14 -17.37
CA SER A 124 0.39 -34.71 -16.19
C SER A 124 -0.46 -35.80 -15.55
N ASN A 125 -0.82 -36.85 -16.30
CA ASN A 125 -1.61 -37.98 -15.79
C ASN A 125 -0.76 -39.08 -15.12
N GLN A 126 0.56 -38.95 -15.10
CA GLN A 126 1.45 -39.89 -14.42
C GLN A 126 1.46 -39.63 -12.90
N SER A 127 1.74 -40.64 -12.08
CA SER A 127 1.81 -40.54 -10.61
C SER A 127 3.05 -39.80 -10.07
N GLU A 128 3.65 -38.95 -10.91
CA GLU A 128 4.90 -38.23 -10.75
C GLU A 128 4.67 -36.74 -11.00
N THR A 129 5.40 -35.88 -10.30
CA THR A 129 5.26 -34.42 -10.43
C THR A 129 5.85 -33.93 -11.76
N LEU A 130 5.09 -33.10 -12.47
CA LEU A 130 5.48 -32.46 -13.73
C LEU A 130 6.13 -31.10 -13.46
N ARG A 131 7.34 -30.86 -13.98
CA ARG A 131 7.90 -29.52 -14.15
C ARG A 131 7.42 -28.96 -15.49
N LEU A 132 6.70 -27.84 -15.42
CA LEU A 132 6.24 -27.10 -16.59
C LEU A 132 7.03 -25.80 -16.68
N THR A 133 7.82 -25.65 -17.74
CA THR A 133 8.65 -24.46 -17.98
C THR A 133 8.16 -23.73 -19.22
N ILE A 134 7.76 -22.46 -19.08
CA ILE A 134 7.55 -21.57 -20.23
C ILE A 134 8.86 -20.80 -20.47
N ALA A 135 9.48 -21.03 -21.63
CA ALA A 135 10.77 -20.46 -22.00
C ALA A 135 10.59 -19.42 -23.11
N THR A 136 10.93 -18.15 -22.87
CA THR A 136 10.93 -17.14 -23.94
C THR A 136 11.83 -15.95 -23.61
N SER A 137 12.54 -15.45 -24.63
CA SER A 137 13.25 -14.17 -24.61
C SER A 137 12.56 -13.11 -25.48
N ILE A 138 11.30 -13.33 -25.87
CA ILE A 138 10.48 -12.39 -26.65
C ILE A 138 9.79 -11.43 -25.67
N PRO A 139 10.04 -10.11 -25.70
CA PRO A 139 9.56 -9.17 -24.67
C PRO A 139 8.03 -9.21 -24.47
N GLU A 140 7.27 -9.18 -25.56
CA GLU A 140 5.81 -9.20 -25.54
C GLU A 140 5.21 -10.51 -25.01
N LEU A 141 5.99 -11.60 -25.01
CA LEU A 141 5.61 -12.88 -24.40
C LEU A 141 6.13 -13.02 -22.96
N ALA A 142 7.28 -12.42 -22.65
CA ALA A 142 7.90 -12.48 -21.33
C ALA A 142 7.00 -11.82 -20.26
N ILE A 143 6.23 -10.80 -20.64
CA ILE A 143 5.34 -10.08 -19.72
C ILE A 143 4.00 -10.77 -19.45
N LEU A 144 3.59 -11.74 -20.28
CA LEU A 144 2.34 -12.47 -20.03
C LEU A 144 2.35 -13.08 -18.62
N PRO A 145 1.24 -13.03 -17.86
CA PRO A 145 1.17 -13.59 -16.52
C PRO A 145 0.98 -15.11 -16.61
N TRP A 146 2.05 -15.80 -17.02
CA TRP A 146 2.10 -17.25 -17.26
C TRP A 146 1.59 -18.08 -16.08
N GLU A 147 1.79 -17.61 -14.85
CA GLU A 147 1.27 -18.19 -13.62
C GLU A 147 -0.26 -18.28 -13.58
N MET A 148 -0.99 -17.39 -14.27
CA MET A 148 -2.46 -17.44 -14.39
C MET A 148 -2.95 -18.55 -15.33
N MET A 149 -2.08 -19.29 -16.02
CA MET A 149 -2.47 -20.36 -16.94
C MET A 149 -3.40 -21.36 -16.25
N CYS A 150 -4.61 -21.53 -16.80
CA CYS A 150 -5.70 -22.27 -16.19
C CYS A 150 -6.19 -23.39 -17.10
N ASP A 151 -6.22 -24.61 -16.59
CA ASP A 151 -6.65 -25.78 -17.34
C ASP A 151 -8.12 -26.12 -17.06
N THR A 152 -8.95 -26.01 -18.10
CA THR A 152 -10.35 -26.45 -18.13
C THR A 152 -10.45 -27.85 -18.73
N LYS A 153 -10.02 -28.86 -17.98
CA LYS A 153 -10.25 -30.27 -18.38
C LYS A 153 -11.76 -30.53 -18.45
N SER A 154 -12.22 -31.19 -19.52
CA SER A 154 -13.65 -31.34 -19.87
C SER A 154 -14.58 -31.92 -18.79
N ASP A 155 -14.03 -32.56 -17.76
CA ASP A 155 -14.78 -33.22 -16.66
C ASP A 155 -14.39 -32.65 -15.27
N SER A 156 -13.92 -31.41 -15.19
CA SER A 156 -13.46 -30.80 -13.94
C SER A 156 -13.64 -29.28 -13.93
N TYR A 157 -13.75 -28.72 -12.72
CA TYR A 157 -13.66 -27.26 -12.53
C TYR A 157 -12.29 -26.73 -13.00
N PRO A 158 -12.20 -25.45 -13.44
CA PRO A 158 -10.95 -24.84 -13.90
C PRO A 158 -9.85 -24.88 -12.83
N LYS A 159 -8.60 -25.19 -13.22
CA LYS A 159 -7.47 -25.26 -12.29
C LYS A 159 -6.27 -24.47 -12.80
N PHE A 160 -5.93 -23.40 -12.08
CA PHE A 160 -4.65 -22.70 -12.24
C PHE A 160 -3.49 -23.67 -12.03
N LEU A 161 -2.58 -23.77 -13.01
CA LEU A 161 -1.51 -24.77 -13.00
C LEU A 161 -0.50 -24.51 -11.87
N CYS A 162 -0.23 -23.24 -11.55
CA CYS A 162 0.77 -22.84 -10.54
C CYS A 162 0.42 -23.21 -9.09
N PHE A 163 -0.85 -23.52 -8.80
CA PHE A 163 -1.32 -23.94 -7.47
C PHE A 163 -1.48 -25.47 -7.33
N GLN A 164 -1.28 -26.25 -8.41
CA GLN A 164 -1.42 -27.71 -8.37
C GLN A 164 -0.17 -28.36 -7.75
N PRO A 165 -0.29 -29.20 -6.69
CA PRO A 165 0.86 -29.90 -6.10
C PRO A 165 1.60 -30.85 -7.06
N SER A 166 0.92 -31.28 -8.13
CA SER A 166 1.48 -32.10 -9.21
C SER A 166 2.25 -31.30 -10.26
N ILE A 167 2.26 -29.96 -10.21
CA ILE A 167 2.89 -29.10 -11.22
C ILE A 167 3.85 -28.10 -10.56
N ARG A 168 5.11 -28.10 -10.99
CA ARG A 168 6.13 -27.11 -10.65
C ARG A 168 6.25 -26.12 -11.81
N PHE A 169 5.65 -24.93 -11.66
CA PHE A 169 5.53 -23.95 -12.73
C PHE A 169 6.70 -22.95 -12.72
N CYS A 170 7.51 -22.95 -13.79
CA CYS A 170 8.74 -22.19 -13.92
C CYS A 170 8.76 -21.33 -15.20
N ARG A 171 9.54 -20.25 -15.17
CA ARG A 171 9.92 -19.45 -16.34
C ARG A 171 11.38 -19.74 -16.72
N ALA A 172 11.74 -19.54 -17.98
CA ALA A 172 13.12 -19.49 -18.46
C ALA A 172 13.23 -18.49 -19.62
N LEU A 173 14.44 -18.07 -19.97
CA LEU A 173 14.66 -17.20 -21.15
C LEU A 173 15.07 -17.99 -22.40
N HIS A 174 15.64 -19.18 -22.22
CA HIS A 174 16.19 -20.02 -23.28
C HIS A 174 15.86 -21.49 -23.03
N LEU A 175 15.83 -22.30 -24.11
CA LEU A 175 15.86 -23.75 -23.97
C LEU A 175 17.18 -24.19 -23.33
N PHE A 176 17.09 -25.17 -22.41
CA PHE A 176 18.26 -25.84 -21.87
C PHE A 176 18.29 -27.32 -22.28
N ASP A 177 19.50 -27.86 -22.41
CA ASP A 177 19.71 -29.25 -22.79
C ASP A 177 19.15 -30.20 -21.71
N ARG A 178 17.97 -30.76 -21.98
CA ARG A 178 17.26 -31.67 -21.09
C ARG A 178 18.06 -32.93 -20.73
N ALA A 179 18.99 -33.38 -21.57
CA ALA A 179 19.86 -34.51 -21.25
C ALA A 179 20.89 -34.17 -20.16
N LYS A 180 21.16 -32.87 -19.94
CA LYS A 180 22.01 -32.34 -18.86
C LYS A 180 21.21 -31.91 -17.61
N PHE A 181 19.89 -32.10 -17.59
CA PHE A 181 19.04 -31.70 -16.47
C PHE A 181 19.41 -32.43 -15.17
N LYS A 182 19.66 -31.66 -14.10
CA LYS A 182 19.95 -32.20 -12.78
C LYS A 182 18.71 -32.11 -11.90
N LEU A 183 18.01 -33.25 -11.81
CA LEU A 183 16.82 -33.51 -10.99
C LEU A 183 16.90 -32.96 -9.56
N LYS A 184 18.11 -33.03 -8.99
CA LYS A 184 18.45 -32.56 -7.65
C LYS A 184 19.91 -32.14 -7.65
N LYS A 185 20.18 -30.82 -7.60
CA LYS A 185 21.51 -30.24 -7.40
C LYS A 185 21.58 -29.66 -5.98
N ALA A 186 22.56 -30.08 -5.19
CA ALA A 186 22.70 -29.58 -3.83
C ALA A 186 22.91 -28.06 -3.84
N LEU A 187 22.13 -27.35 -3.03
CA LEU A 187 22.30 -25.94 -2.74
C LEU A 187 23.52 -25.77 -1.82
N GLY A 188 24.48 -24.96 -2.26
CA GLY A 188 25.75 -24.74 -1.57
C GLY A 188 26.85 -25.74 -1.92
N ASP A 189 27.78 -25.98 -0.98
CA ASP A 189 29.08 -26.62 -1.22
C ASP A 189 29.24 -28.01 -0.54
N ASN A 190 28.14 -28.75 -0.39
CA ASN A 190 28.00 -30.00 0.38
C ASN A 190 28.25 -29.88 1.90
N GLN A 191 28.79 -28.78 2.41
CA GLN A 191 29.01 -28.58 3.85
C GLN A 191 28.14 -27.48 4.43
N LYS A 192 28.01 -26.33 3.74
CA LYS A 192 27.24 -25.19 4.24
C LYS A 192 26.40 -24.47 3.18
N ILE A 193 25.25 -23.96 3.60
CA ILE A 193 24.45 -22.98 2.85
C ILE A 193 24.77 -21.60 3.44
N ARG A 194 25.30 -20.70 2.60
CA ARG A 194 25.60 -19.31 2.97
C ARG A 194 24.50 -18.41 2.42
N ILE A 195 23.82 -17.70 3.32
CA ILE A 195 22.70 -16.80 3.01
C ILE A 195 23.16 -15.38 3.33
N LEU A 196 23.11 -14.49 2.35
CA LEU A 196 23.35 -13.06 2.55
C LEU A 196 22.02 -12.32 2.43
N LEU A 197 21.54 -11.77 3.54
CA LEU A 197 20.42 -10.83 3.56
C LEU A 197 20.96 -9.40 3.38
N VAL A 198 20.37 -8.66 2.45
CA VAL A 198 20.79 -7.30 2.11
C VAL A 198 19.59 -6.38 2.27
N THR A 199 19.72 -5.38 3.13
CA THR A 199 18.67 -4.37 3.39
C THR A 199 19.17 -2.96 3.11
N SER A 200 18.28 -2.05 2.72
CA SER A 200 18.61 -0.69 2.29
C SER A 200 17.46 0.26 2.61
N ASP A 201 17.68 1.27 3.46
CA ASP A 201 16.66 2.22 3.91
C ASP A 201 17.03 3.71 3.66
N PRO A 202 17.15 4.15 2.39
CA PRO A 202 17.62 5.50 2.09
C PRO A 202 16.67 6.57 2.65
N LYS A 203 17.24 7.56 3.36
CA LYS A 203 16.51 8.54 4.21
C LYS A 203 15.38 9.37 3.58
N ASN A 204 15.26 9.37 2.25
CA ASN A 204 14.21 10.09 1.51
C ASN A 204 13.13 9.14 0.94
N MET A 205 13.06 7.89 1.42
CA MET A 205 12.04 6.90 1.07
C MET A 205 11.25 6.47 2.30
N HIS A 206 10.10 5.83 2.07
CA HIS A 206 9.31 5.20 3.12
C HIS A 206 10.11 4.07 3.76
N SER A 207 10.19 4.04 5.10
CA SER A 207 10.98 3.03 5.81
C SER A 207 10.34 1.64 5.71
N LEU A 208 11.12 0.61 5.36
CA LEU A 208 10.67 -0.78 5.29
C LEU A 208 11.04 -1.53 6.58
N ASN A 209 10.22 -2.49 7.01
CA ASN A 209 10.42 -3.17 8.30
C ASN A 209 11.47 -4.31 8.25
N PHE A 210 12.69 -3.99 7.83
CA PHE A 210 13.82 -4.90 7.69
C PHE A 210 14.14 -5.69 8.98
N ASN A 211 13.95 -5.07 10.14
CA ASN A 211 14.11 -5.72 11.45
C ASN A 211 13.17 -6.93 11.65
N LYS A 212 11.99 -6.94 11.01
CA LYS A 212 11.04 -8.05 11.10
C LYS A 212 11.41 -9.18 10.13
N GLU A 213 11.83 -8.86 8.91
CA GLU A 213 12.36 -9.86 7.96
C GLU A 213 13.59 -10.60 8.49
N GLU A 214 14.56 -9.87 9.04
CA GLU A 214 15.76 -10.47 9.63
C GLU A 214 15.41 -11.41 10.80
N LYS A 215 14.50 -10.99 11.68
CA LYS A 215 14.03 -11.81 12.81
C LYS A 215 13.31 -13.07 12.32
N LEU A 216 12.46 -12.97 11.29
CA LEU A 216 11.78 -14.12 10.70
C LEU A 216 12.76 -15.09 10.05
N LEU A 217 13.75 -14.60 9.29
CA LEU A 217 14.77 -15.45 8.68
C LEU A 217 15.62 -16.16 9.73
N LYS A 218 16.09 -15.43 10.74
CA LYS A 218 16.81 -16.00 11.90
C LYS A 218 15.97 -17.05 12.63
N PHE A 219 14.68 -16.77 12.86
CA PHE A 219 13.76 -17.71 13.50
C PHE A 219 13.62 -19.02 12.70
N VAL A 220 13.35 -18.92 11.39
CA VAL A 220 13.21 -20.10 10.50
C VAL A 220 14.49 -20.93 10.44
N ILE A 221 15.67 -20.31 10.53
CA ILE A 221 16.96 -20.99 10.60
C ILE A 221 17.15 -21.67 11.97
N ASN A 222 16.95 -20.95 13.07
CA ASN A 222 17.20 -21.42 14.44
C ASN A 222 16.27 -22.58 14.84
N GLU A 223 14.99 -22.51 14.49
CA GLU A 223 13.99 -23.51 14.89
C GLU A 223 14.13 -24.86 14.19
N SER A 224 14.99 -24.97 13.17
CA SER A 224 15.24 -26.25 12.50
C SER A 224 16.35 -27.01 13.24
N PRO A 225 16.05 -28.11 13.97
CA PRO A 225 17.01 -28.70 14.91
C PRO A 225 18.25 -29.34 14.24
N THR A 226 18.23 -29.46 12.91
CA THR A 226 19.35 -29.97 12.10
C THR A 226 20.12 -28.87 11.35
N LEU A 227 19.76 -27.59 11.49
CA LEU A 227 20.37 -26.50 10.71
C LEU A 227 21.59 -25.83 11.32
N ASP A 228 21.69 -25.78 12.64
CA ASP A 228 22.49 -24.80 13.41
C ASP A 228 24.02 -24.80 13.13
N LYS A 229 24.54 -25.84 12.45
CA LYS A 229 25.95 -25.92 12.02
C LYS A 229 26.16 -25.91 10.49
N SER A 230 25.07 -25.92 9.72
CA SER A 230 25.04 -26.05 8.26
C SER A 230 24.58 -24.79 7.52
N ILE A 231 23.93 -23.83 8.19
CA ILE A 231 23.66 -22.50 7.63
C ILE A 231 24.59 -21.46 8.24
N GLN A 232 25.02 -20.52 7.41
CA GLN A 232 25.58 -19.25 7.84
C GLN A 232 24.72 -18.14 7.25
N LEU A 233 24.16 -17.30 8.11
CA LEU A 233 23.46 -16.07 7.73
C LEU A 233 24.37 -14.89 8.02
N GLU A 234 24.58 -14.03 7.03
CA GLU A 234 25.09 -12.68 7.22
C GLU A 234 24.05 -11.66 6.75
N VAL A 235 24.08 -10.48 7.37
CA VAL A 235 23.14 -9.40 7.10
C VAL A 235 23.94 -8.13 6.80
N ILE A 236 23.58 -7.42 5.73
CA ILE A 236 24.01 -6.05 5.48
C ILE A 236 22.81 -5.14 5.73
N HIS A 237 22.94 -4.22 6.67
CA HIS A 237 22.01 -3.09 6.81
C HIS A 237 22.52 -1.89 6.04
N ASN A 238 21.62 -1.11 5.46
CA ASN A 238 21.91 0.13 4.73
C ASN A 238 22.99 -0.09 3.65
N ALA A 239 22.76 -1.11 2.83
CA ALA A 239 23.72 -1.57 1.84
C ALA A 239 23.91 -0.52 0.73
N ASN A 240 25.18 -0.21 0.43
CA ASN A 240 25.59 0.45 -0.80
C ASN A 240 26.31 -0.54 -1.73
N THR A 241 26.56 -0.13 -2.98
CA THR A 241 27.19 -0.97 -4.01
C THR A 241 28.59 -1.47 -3.64
N ASN A 242 29.39 -0.69 -2.90
CA ASN A 242 30.72 -1.09 -2.46
C ASN A 242 30.66 -2.17 -1.36
N ILE A 243 29.83 -1.96 -0.33
CA ILE A 243 29.64 -2.92 0.78
C ILE A 243 29.06 -4.24 0.25
N LEU A 244 28.08 -4.16 -0.66
CA LEU A 244 27.49 -5.35 -1.29
C LEU A 244 28.55 -6.16 -2.04
N ARG A 245 29.38 -5.51 -2.87
CA ARG A 245 30.46 -6.15 -3.61
C ARG A 245 31.52 -6.77 -2.69
N GLU A 246 31.97 -6.05 -1.67
CA GLU A 246 32.95 -6.54 -0.69
C GLU A 246 32.44 -7.79 0.04
N LYS A 247 31.18 -7.77 0.48
CA LYS A 247 30.55 -8.90 1.17
C LYS A 247 30.33 -10.09 0.25
N LEU A 248 29.93 -9.85 -1.00
CA LEU A 248 29.80 -10.88 -2.03
C LEU A 248 31.14 -11.58 -2.33
N LEU A 249 32.25 -10.82 -2.39
CA LEU A 249 33.59 -11.37 -2.61
C LEU A 249 34.13 -12.15 -1.39
N SER A 250 33.93 -11.63 -0.18
CA SER A 250 34.46 -12.22 1.06
C SER A 250 33.64 -13.40 1.60
N PHE A 251 32.31 -13.26 1.66
CA PHE A 251 31.41 -14.29 2.18
C PHE A 251 30.99 -15.32 1.12
N ARG A 252 31.02 -14.95 -0.17
CA ARG A 252 30.68 -15.82 -1.32
C ARG A 252 29.35 -16.57 -1.10
N PRO A 253 28.22 -15.87 -0.89
CA PRO A 253 26.95 -16.50 -0.56
C PRO A 253 26.43 -17.41 -1.68
N HIS A 254 25.65 -18.41 -1.28
CA HIS A 254 24.93 -19.33 -2.16
C HIS A 254 23.50 -18.84 -2.43
N ILE A 255 22.87 -18.24 -1.41
CA ILE A 255 21.59 -17.54 -1.51
C ILE A 255 21.84 -16.05 -1.27
N LEU A 256 21.43 -15.21 -2.20
CA LEU A 256 21.36 -13.76 -2.01
C LEU A 256 19.89 -13.37 -1.84
N HIS A 257 19.54 -12.77 -0.70
CA HIS A 257 18.23 -12.20 -0.46
C HIS A 257 18.33 -10.68 -0.47
N LEU A 258 17.78 -10.05 -1.50
CA LEU A 258 17.70 -8.59 -1.62
C LEU A 258 16.33 -8.14 -1.13
N SER A 259 16.30 -7.41 -0.02
CA SER A 259 15.11 -6.71 0.46
C SER A 259 15.38 -5.21 0.45
N CYS A 260 14.77 -4.50 -0.49
CA CYS A 260 14.97 -3.07 -0.68
C CYS A 260 13.89 -2.51 -1.59
N HIS A 261 13.82 -1.18 -1.69
CA HIS A 261 12.97 -0.55 -2.70
C HIS A 261 13.40 -0.99 -4.10
N GLY A 262 12.41 -1.31 -4.94
CA GLY A 262 12.59 -1.67 -6.34
C GLY A 262 11.79 -0.72 -7.23
N GLY A 263 12.23 -0.57 -8.48
CA GLY A 263 11.59 0.33 -9.42
C GLY A 263 12.02 0.06 -10.85
N TYR A 264 11.64 1.00 -11.72
CA TYR A 264 11.94 0.93 -13.14
C TYR A 264 12.34 2.32 -13.66
N ASP A 265 13.55 2.43 -14.19
CA ASP A 265 14.05 3.64 -14.83
C ASP A 265 13.46 3.73 -16.24
N LYS A 266 12.54 4.67 -16.44
CA LYS A 266 11.87 4.95 -17.72
C LYS A 266 12.78 5.60 -18.78
N LYS A 267 13.93 6.15 -18.38
CA LYS A 267 14.88 6.79 -19.31
C LYS A 267 15.76 5.74 -19.97
N GLU A 268 16.32 4.83 -19.17
CA GLU A 268 17.20 3.76 -19.64
C GLU A 268 16.45 2.46 -19.99
N ASN A 269 15.16 2.38 -19.63
CA ASN A 269 14.29 1.20 -19.76
C ASN A 269 14.81 -0.05 -19.03
N LEU A 270 15.22 0.14 -17.76
CA LEU A 270 15.80 -0.90 -16.92
C LEU A 270 15.14 -0.96 -15.54
N GLY A 271 14.92 -2.17 -15.04
CA GLY A 271 14.63 -2.41 -13.64
C GLY A 271 15.82 -2.00 -12.76
N VAL A 272 15.51 -1.37 -11.63
CA VAL A 272 16.48 -0.87 -10.65
C VAL A 272 16.14 -1.41 -9.25
N ILE A 273 17.17 -1.68 -8.45
CA ILE A 273 17.04 -1.72 -7.00
C ILE A 273 17.59 -0.42 -6.41
N VAL A 274 17.12 -0.03 -5.23
CA VAL A 274 17.57 1.19 -4.56
C VAL A 274 18.47 0.86 -3.38
N LEU A 275 19.74 1.22 -3.51
CA LEU A 275 20.76 1.09 -2.48
C LEU A 275 21.08 2.46 -1.85
N GLU A 276 21.78 2.45 -0.73
CA GLU A 276 22.39 3.67 -0.18
C GLU A 276 23.46 4.21 -1.14
N SER A 277 23.55 5.54 -1.28
CA SER A 277 24.63 6.14 -2.07
C SER A 277 25.96 6.07 -1.32
N PRO A 278 27.03 5.52 -1.95
CA PRO A 278 28.36 5.50 -1.34
C PRO A 278 29.00 6.90 -1.25
N ASN A 279 28.50 7.87 -2.02
CA ASN A 279 29.09 9.21 -2.15
C ASN A 279 28.28 10.31 -1.45
N ASN A 280 26.96 10.14 -1.31
CA ASN A 280 26.08 11.15 -0.72
C ASN A 280 24.97 10.50 0.14
N PRO A 281 25.14 10.38 1.47
CA PRO A 281 24.16 9.77 2.38
C PRO A 281 22.80 10.49 2.53
N ARG A 282 22.51 11.46 1.65
CA ARG A 282 21.21 12.14 1.50
C ARG A 282 20.47 11.76 0.23
N GLU A 283 21.06 10.93 -0.63
CA GLU A 283 20.51 10.53 -1.93
C GLU A 283 20.55 9.00 -2.07
N PRO A 284 19.53 8.38 -2.69
CA PRO A 284 19.57 6.96 -3.05
C PRO A 284 20.48 6.70 -4.27
N ASP A 285 21.08 5.50 -4.34
CA ASP A 285 21.73 4.97 -5.55
C ASP A 285 20.77 4.01 -6.28
N TYR A 286 20.31 4.40 -7.47
CA TYR A 286 19.49 3.56 -8.34
C TYR A 286 20.40 2.58 -9.11
N VAL A 287 20.49 1.35 -8.63
CA VAL A 287 21.34 0.30 -9.19
C VAL A 287 20.55 -0.50 -10.21
N ASN A 288 20.78 -0.20 -11.50
CA ASN A 288 20.15 -0.92 -12.60
C ASN A 288 20.60 -2.39 -12.70
N SER A 289 19.79 -3.17 -13.42
CA SER A 289 20.00 -4.61 -13.64
C SER A 289 21.43 -4.97 -14.06
N TYR A 290 22.04 -4.20 -14.97
CA TYR A 290 23.42 -4.43 -15.43
C TYR A 290 24.45 -4.23 -14.32
N ARG A 291 24.39 -3.10 -13.59
CA ARG A 291 25.29 -2.82 -12.45
C ARG A 291 25.19 -3.92 -11.39
N LEU A 292 23.98 -4.31 -11.01
CA LEU A 292 23.74 -5.35 -10.02
C LEU A 292 24.27 -6.72 -10.50
N THR A 293 24.02 -7.05 -11.77
CA THR A 293 24.49 -8.29 -12.39
C THR A 293 26.01 -8.37 -12.39
N SER A 294 26.71 -7.30 -12.76
CA SER A 294 28.19 -7.25 -12.73
C SER A 294 28.74 -7.51 -11.32
N ILE A 295 28.11 -6.94 -10.29
CA ILE A 295 28.47 -7.13 -8.88
C ILE A 295 28.24 -8.58 -8.42
N ILE A 296 27.15 -9.23 -8.85
CA ILE A 296 26.80 -10.60 -8.47
C ILE A 296 27.61 -11.66 -9.24
N GLN A 297 27.95 -11.41 -10.51
CA GLN A 297 28.74 -12.32 -11.33
C GLN A 297 30.20 -12.43 -10.86
N GLU A 298 30.78 -11.36 -10.32
CA GLU A 298 32.20 -11.31 -9.93
C GLU A 298 32.63 -12.44 -8.97
N PRO A 299 31.93 -12.75 -7.86
CA PRO A 299 32.25 -13.93 -7.06
C PRO A 299 31.81 -15.24 -7.73
N GLY A 300 30.79 -15.22 -8.59
CA GLY A 300 30.21 -16.42 -9.24
C GLY A 300 29.61 -17.46 -8.28
N SER A 301 29.34 -17.10 -7.02
CA SER A 301 28.91 -18.05 -5.97
C SER A 301 27.40 -18.18 -5.81
N VAL A 302 26.63 -17.16 -6.23
CA VAL A 302 25.17 -17.09 -6.04
C VAL A 302 24.49 -18.12 -6.93
N GLN A 303 23.82 -19.08 -6.30
CA GLN A 303 23.06 -20.14 -6.96
C GLN A 303 21.57 -19.79 -7.04
N LEU A 304 21.09 -19.10 -5.99
CA LEU A 304 19.73 -18.61 -5.84
C LEU A 304 19.76 -17.11 -5.51
N ALA A 305 19.05 -16.28 -6.29
CA ALA A 305 18.76 -14.90 -5.95
C ALA A 305 17.26 -14.76 -5.62
N PHE A 306 16.95 -14.23 -4.44
CA PHE A 306 15.61 -13.83 -4.04
C PHE A 306 15.54 -12.30 -4.07
N ILE A 307 14.74 -11.76 -4.98
CA ILE A 307 14.54 -10.32 -5.17
C ILE A 307 13.20 -9.94 -4.54
N SER A 308 13.23 -9.67 -3.23
CA SER A 308 12.09 -9.18 -2.44
C SER A 308 12.00 -7.66 -2.57
N THR A 309 11.79 -7.20 -3.81
CA THR A 309 11.64 -5.78 -4.14
C THR A 309 10.39 -5.59 -4.99
N CYS A 310 9.66 -4.50 -4.78
CA CYS A 310 8.55 -4.15 -5.66
C CYS A 310 9.04 -4.06 -7.11
N TYR A 311 8.31 -4.68 -8.03
CA TYR A 311 8.66 -4.72 -9.46
C TYR A 311 9.97 -5.44 -9.84
N GLY A 312 10.57 -6.25 -8.96
CA GLY A 312 11.82 -6.98 -9.24
C GLY A 312 11.80 -7.89 -10.48
N ALA A 313 10.60 -8.32 -10.93
CA ALA A 313 10.38 -9.09 -12.16
C ALA A 313 9.72 -8.29 -13.31
N LYS A 314 9.36 -7.02 -13.10
CA LYS A 314 8.67 -6.20 -14.12
C LYS A 314 9.60 -5.91 -15.29
N SER A 315 9.24 -6.40 -16.46
CA SER A 315 9.89 -6.08 -17.74
C SER A 315 9.14 -4.97 -18.45
N ASP A 316 9.86 -4.20 -19.27
CA ASP A 316 9.24 -3.28 -20.21
C ASP A 316 8.35 -4.00 -21.22
N HIS A 317 7.38 -3.25 -21.74
CA HIS A 317 6.53 -3.68 -22.85
C HIS A 317 7.24 -3.54 -24.21
N LEU A 318 8.29 -2.70 -24.31
CA LEU A 318 8.76 -2.15 -25.60
C LEU A 318 10.26 -2.28 -25.94
N SER A 319 11.16 -2.53 -24.97
CA SER A 319 12.61 -2.41 -25.20
C SER A 319 13.39 -3.73 -25.22
N SER A 320 13.28 -4.57 -24.19
CA SER A 320 14.09 -5.79 -24.07
C SER A 320 13.55 -6.78 -23.04
N ALA A 321 13.70 -8.09 -23.30
CA ALA A 321 13.42 -9.14 -22.32
C ALA A 321 14.44 -9.16 -21.17
N PHE A 322 15.55 -8.42 -21.28
CA PHE A 322 16.57 -8.22 -20.25
C PHE A 322 16.40 -6.90 -19.47
N SER A 323 15.28 -6.19 -19.66
CA SER A 323 14.97 -4.95 -18.94
C SER A 323 14.81 -5.17 -17.43
N GLY A 324 14.12 -6.23 -17.03
CA GLY A 324 13.91 -6.57 -15.62
C GLY A 324 15.14 -7.21 -14.94
N VAL A 325 15.26 -6.99 -13.63
CA VAL A 325 16.42 -7.45 -12.83
C VAL A 325 16.50 -8.99 -12.78
N ALA A 326 15.36 -9.64 -12.58
CA ALA A 326 15.29 -11.11 -12.50
C ALA A 326 15.75 -11.79 -13.79
N GLN A 327 15.33 -11.26 -14.93
CA GLN A 327 15.62 -11.77 -16.26
C GLN A 327 17.12 -11.66 -16.56
N LEU A 328 17.73 -10.50 -16.33
CA LEU A 328 19.15 -10.32 -16.63
C LEU A 328 20.05 -11.17 -15.71
N LEU A 329 19.72 -11.32 -14.42
CA LEU A 329 20.46 -12.21 -13.51
C LEU A 329 20.40 -13.68 -13.95
N HIS A 330 19.22 -14.14 -14.39
CA HIS A 330 19.05 -15.50 -14.89
C HIS A 330 19.82 -15.73 -16.21
N ALA A 331 19.71 -14.80 -17.17
CA ALA A 331 20.49 -14.82 -18.42
C ALA A 331 22.00 -14.84 -18.16
N SER A 332 22.42 -14.20 -17.08
CA SER A 332 23.81 -14.04 -16.64
C SER A 332 24.35 -15.21 -15.82
N GLY A 333 23.58 -16.29 -15.69
CA GLY A 333 24.02 -17.58 -15.15
C GLY A 333 23.57 -17.90 -13.71
N VAL A 334 22.76 -17.04 -13.07
CA VAL A 334 22.13 -17.40 -11.79
C VAL A 334 21.06 -18.46 -12.06
N ASN A 335 21.19 -19.64 -11.44
CA ASN A 335 20.37 -20.80 -11.79
C ASN A 335 18.91 -20.62 -11.39
N ASP A 336 18.65 -20.06 -10.21
CA ASP A 336 17.31 -19.76 -9.72
C ASP A 336 17.20 -18.28 -9.37
N VAL A 337 16.20 -17.59 -9.93
CA VAL A 337 15.89 -16.21 -9.59
C VAL A 337 14.40 -16.08 -9.27
N ILE A 338 14.09 -15.77 -8.02
CA ILE A 338 12.75 -15.50 -7.53
C ILE A 338 12.55 -14.00 -7.49
N ALA A 339 11.44 -13.50 -8.03
CA ALA A 339 11.14 -12.08 -8.02
C ALA A 339 9.64 -11.80 -8.15
N LEU A 340 9.22 -10.63 -7.65
CA LEU A 340 7.84 -10.16 -7.69
C LEU A 340 7.60 -9.26 -8.92
N THR A 341 6.56 -9.55 -9.69
CA THR A 341 6.18 -8.75 -10.88
C THR A 341 5.53 -7.40 -10.50
N PHE A 342 4.90 -7.33 -9.33
CA PHE A 342 4.13 -6.19 -8.86
C PHE A 342 4.66 -5.63 -7.55
N SER A 343 4.09 -4.51 -7.10
CA SER A 343 4.23 -4.06 -5.72
C SER A 343 3.41 -4.97 -4.80
N VAL A 344 3.96 -5.38 -3.66
CA VAL A 344 3.26 -6.20 -2.65
C VAL A 344 3.19 -5.43 -1.32
N LEU A 345 2.31 -5.85 -0.42
CA LEU A 345 2.32 -5.31 0.94
C LEU A 345 3.51 -5.87 1.74
N ASP A 346 4.07 -5.08 2.65
CA ASP A 346 5.11 -5.53 3.60
C ASP A 346 4.70 -6.84 4.28
N THR A 347 3.46 -6.95 4.76
CA THR A 347 2.92 -8.16 5.39
C THR A 347 3.04 -9.40 4.49
N THR A 348 2.80 -9.24 3.20
CA THR A 348 2.93 -10.29 2.19
C THR A 348 4.40 -10.66 1.95
N GLY A 349 5.29 -9.66 1.87
CA GLY A 349 6.75 -9.90 1.77
C GLY A 349 7.27 -10.76 2.93
N HIS A 350 6.88 -10.43 4.17
CA HIS A 350 7.20 -11.22 5.36
C HIS A 350 6.66 -12.66 5.26
N ALA A 351 5.40 -12.85 4.83
CA ALA A 351 4.78 -14.17 4.72
C ALA A 351 5.45 -15.04 3.64
N ILE A 352 5.78 -14.44 2.49
CA ILE A 352 6.53 -15.06 1.39
C ILE A 352 7.92 -15.51 1.87
N LEU A 353 8.66 -14.63 2.54
CA LEU A 353 10.00 -14.93 3.08
C LEU A 353 9.93 -16.09 4.07
N ALA A 354 9.06 -16.00 5.08
CA ALA A 354 8.95 -17.02 6.13
C ALA A 354 8.59 -18.39 5.54
N ASN A 355 7.57 -18.45 4.67
CA ASN A 355 7.15 -19.71 4.05
C ASN A 355 8.19 -20.27 3.08
N PHE A 356 8.79 -19.44 2.23
CA PHE A 356 9.80 -19.90 1.28
C PHE A 356 10.99 -20.58 1.99
N TYR A 357 11.57 -19.93 3.00
CA TYR A 357 12.70 -20.50 3.73
C TYR A 357 12.27 -21.68 4.62
N LYS A 358 11.04 -21.70 5.15
CA LYS A 358 10.44 -22.85 5.83
C LYS A 358 10.43 -24.07 4.91
N TYR A 359 9.87 -23.94 3.70
CA TYR A 359 9.79 -25.01 2.71
C TYR A 359 11.17 -25.48 2.21
N LEU A 360 12.07 -24.55 1.87
CA LEU A 360 13.40 -24.86 1.34
C LEU A 360 14.32 -25.48 2.39
N LEU A 361 14.38 -24.91 3.60
CA LEU A 361 15.41 -25.24 4.59
C LEU A 361 14.98 -26.33 5.58
N ARG A 362 13.69 -26.37 5.97
CA ARG A 362 13.19 -27.35 6.95
C ARG A 362 12.56 -28.58 6.29
N TYR A 363 11.68 -28.41 5.31
CA TYR A 363 11.06 -29.55 4.62
C TYR A 363 11.95 -30.14 3.52
N GLY A 364 13.11 -29.53 3.24
CA GLY A 364 14.06 -30.02 2.23
C GLY A 364 13.50 -30.01 0.80
N LEU A 365 12.45 -29.21 0.56
CA LEU A 365 11.83 -29.08 -0.76
C LEU A 365 12.81 -28.42 -1.74
N THR A 366 12.61 -28.65 -3.04
CA THR A 366 13.33 -27.88 -4.05
C THR A 366 12.88 -26.42 -4.05
N VAL A 367 13.67 -25.53 -4.68
CA VAL A 367 13.31 -24.11 -4.83
C VAL A 367 11.94 -23.95 -5.51
N GLU A 368 11.69 -24.69 -6.59
CA GLU A 368 10.43 -24.60 -7.32
C GLU A 368 9.24 -25.26 -6.58
N GLU A 369 9.48 -26.30 -5.78
CA GLU A 369 8.46 -26.85 -4.86
C GLU A 369 8.09 -25.84 -3.78
N SER A 370 9.09 -25.17 -3.21
CA SER A 370 8.90 -24.14 -2.18
C SER A 370 8.07 -22.96 -2.72
N ILE A 371 8.34 -22.51 -3.96
CA ILE A 371 7.54 -21.46 -4.61
C ILE A 371 6.12 -21.93 -4.94
N SER A 372 5.91 -23.16 -5.41
CA SER A 372 4.54 -23.69 -5.61
C SER A 372 3.75 -23.73 -4.30
N GLN A 373 4.37 -24.07 -3.17
CA GLN A 373 3.69 -24.03 -1.86
C GLN A 373 3.41 -22.59 -1.40
N VAL A 374 4.34 -21.63 -1.57
CA VAL A 374 4.09 -20.21 -1.25
C VAL A 374 2.94 -19.64 -2.07
N ARG A 375 2.95 -19.83 -3.40
CA ARG A 375 1.86 -19.38 -4.29
C ARG A 375 0.50 -19.93 -3.85
N LYS A 376 0.46 -21.22 -3.50
CA LYS A 376 -0.75 -21.88 -3.01
C LYS A 376 -1.17 -21.38 -1.61
N PHE A 377 -0.22 -21.11 -0.71
CA PHE A 377 -0.48 -20.53 0.60
C PHE A 377 -1.13 -19.14 0.47
N LEU A 378 -0.56 -18.26 -0.37
CA LEU A 378 -1.11 -16.93 -0.63
C LEU A 378 -2.55 -17.03 -1.16
N PHE A 379 -2.78 -17.88 -2.16
CA PHE A 379 -4.09 -18.04 -2.78
C PHE A 379 -5.16 -18.62 -1.83
N ILE A 380 -4.80 -19.57 -0.95
CA ILE A 380 -5.76 -20.18 -0.01
C ILE A 380 -6.08 -19.26 1.17
N ASN A 381 -5.15 -18.37 1.55
CA ASN A 381 -5.33 -17.42 2.65
C ASN A 381 -5.79 -16.02 2.16
N ASP A 382 -6.43 -15.95 0.99
CA ASP A 382 -7.07 -14.74 0.43
C ASP A 382 -6.14 -13.51 0.31
N TYR A 383 -4.84 -13.74 0.05
CA TYR A 383 -3.93 -12.68 -0.38
C TYR A 383 -4.29 -12.19 -1.78
N ARG A 384 -3.81 -11.00 -2.16
CA ARG A 384 -4.16 -10.38 -3.44
C ARG A 384 -3.83 -11.30 -4.61
N LEU A 385 -4.65 -11.27 -5.66
CA LEU A 385 -4.38 -12.08 -6.86
C LEU A 385 -3.05 -11.68 -7.51
N ALA A 386 -2.68 -10.40 -7.42
CA ALA A 386 -1.37 -9.89 -7.82
C ALA A 386 -0.21 -10.56 -7.06
N GLU A 387 -0.37 -10.84 -5.77
CA GLU A 387 0.65 -11.44 -4.91
C GLU A 387 0.77 -12.94 -5.20
N SER A 388 -0.38 -13.61 -5.36
CA SER A 388 -0.48 -15.05 -5.64
C SER A 388 0.04 -15.43 -7.05
N PHE A 389 -0.29 -14.64 -8.07
CA PHE A 389 0.17 -14.88 -9.46
C PHE A 389 1.47 -14.14 -9.81
N GLY A 390 1.81 -13.05 -9.12
CA GLY A 390 2.97 -12.21 -9.42
C GLY A 390 4.29 -12.67 -8.79
N LEU A 391 4.29 -13.69 -7.92
CA LEU A 391 5.52 -14.33 -7.46
C LEU A 391 6.07 -15.23 -8.57
N THR A 392 7.15 -14.81 -9.24
CA THR A 392 7.75 -15.51 -10.38
C THR A 392 9.01 -16.28 -9.98
N LEU A 393 9.31 -17.35 -10.71
CA LEU A 393 10.55 -18.11 -10.61
C LEU A 393 11.14 -18.33 -12.00
N TYR A 394 12.29 -17.73 -12.27
CA TYR A 394 13.15 -18.08 -13.40
C TYR A 394 14.11 -19.19 -12.97
N GLN A 395 14.14 -20.31 -13.70
CA GLN A 395 14.92 -21.48 -13.31
C GLN A 395 15.65 -22.13 -14.49
N GLY A 396 16.93 -22.43 -14.27
CA GLY A 396 17.82 -23.09 -15.22
C GLY A 396 17.68 -24.62 -15.26
N ASN A 397 18.77 -25.29 -15.62
CA ASN A 397 18.80 -26.72 -15.91
C ASN A 397 19.04 -27.62 -14.67
N ALA A 398 18.62 -27.16 -13.49
CA ALA A 398 18.74 -27.90 -12.25
C ALA A 398 17.70 -27.43 -11.22
N SER A 399 17.11 -28.37 -10.49
CA SER A 399 16.34 -28.08 -9.27
C SER A 399 17.30 -28.00 -8.08
N LEU A 400 17.45 -26.82 -7.47
CA LEU A 400 18.23 -26.65 -6.24
C LEU A 400 17.44 -27.15 -5.03
N TYR A 401 18.12 -27.88 -4.13
CA TYR A 401 17.53 -28.41 -2.88
C TYR A 401 18.58 -28.46 -1.77
N ARG A 402 18.15 -28.40 -0.50
CA ARG A 402 19.02 -28.69 0.64
C ARG A 402 19.35 -30.19 0.65
N LYS A 403 20.64 -30.53 0.62
CA LYS A 403 21.10 -31.91 0.81
C LYS A 403 21.24 -32.18 2.31
N ASP A 404 20.49 -33.15 2.82
CA ASP A 404 20.62 -33.57 4.22
C ASP A 404 21.97 -34.24 4.47
N THR A 405 22.61 -33.89 5.58
CA THR A 405 23.64 -34.71 6.21
C THR A 405 22.95 -35.86 6.94
N GLU A 406 23.38 -37.10 6.70
CA GLU A 406 22.72 -38.34 7.10
C GLU A 406 22.37 -38.44 8.60
N GLN A 407 21.20 -37.94 8.98
CA GLN A 407 20.47 -38.33 10.19
C GLN A 407 18.97 -38.36 9.86
N GLU A 408 18.37 -39.55 10.00
CA GLU A 408 16.94 -39.77 9.74
C GLU A 408 16.08 -39.02 10.76
N LEU A 409 15.60 -37.84 10.37
CA LEU A 409 14.49 -37.18 11.06
C LEU A 409 13.25 -38.07 10.92
N THR A 410 12.59 -38.37 12.04
CA THR A 410 11.28 -39.04 12.04
C THR A 410 10.23 -38.06 11.52
N GLU A 411 9.99 -38.11 10.21
CA GLU A 411 9.36 -37.07 9.37
C GLU A 411 8.02 -36.53 9.91
N GLU A 412 7.24 -37.31 10.68
CA GLU A 412 5.90 -36.92 11.11
C GLU A 412 5.82 -36.05 12.37
N LYS A 413 6.73 -36.17 13.35
CA LYS A 413 6.62 -35.40 14.61
C LYS A 413 7.18 -33.99 14.48
N ALA A 414 8.44 -33.88 14.03
CA ALA A 414 9.11 -32.58 13.86
C ALA A 414 8.52 -31.72 12.74
N GLY A 415 7.79 -32.34 11.80
CA GLY A 415 6.95 -31.68 10.81
C GLY A 415 5.67 -31.12 11.45
N ARG A 416 4.83 -31.95 12.08
CA ARG A 416 3.55 -31.51 12.68
C ARG A 416 3.74 -30.52 13.83
N GLU A 417 4.74 -30.69 14.68
CA GLU A 417 4.94 -29.82 15.85
C GLU A 417 5.40 -28.43 15.42
N PHE A 418 6.11 -28.28 14.30
CA PHE A 418 6.51 -26.98 13.74
C PHE A 418 5.60 -26.46 12.62
N ASP A 419 4.85 -27.29 11.90
CA ASP A 419 3.66 -26.79 11.22
C ASP A 419 2.71 -26.24 12.25
N LYS A 420 2.60 -26.84 13.45
CA LYS A 420 1.92 -26.21 14.56
C LYS A 420 2.68 -24.98 15.10
N THR A 421 3.98 -24.97 15.37
CA THR A 421 4.67 -23.75 15.85
C THR A 421 4.65 -22.60 14.84
N VAL A 422 4.75 -22.89 13.53
CA VAL A 422 4.65 -21.88 12.48
C VAL A 422 3.21 -21.58 12.11
N GLN A 423 2.24 -22.48 12.24
CA GLN A 423 0.83 -22.09 12.21
C GLN A 423 0.40 -21.41 13.50
N ASP A 424 1.08 -21.60 14.64
CA ASP A 424 0.85 -20.93 15.92
C ASP A 424 1.60 -19.58 15.93
N ILE A 425 2.59 -19.37 15.04
CA ILE A 425 3.31 -18.09 14.84
C ILE A 425 2.79 -17.33 13.62
N GLU A 426 2.35 -17.99 12.56
CA GLU A 426 1.56 -17.41 11.46
C GLU A 426 0.13 -17.16 11.94
N ALA A 427 -0.44 -18.00 12.82
CA ALA A 427 -1.54 -17.58 13.68
C ALA A 427 -1.03 -16.43 14.53
N SER A 428 -0.11 -16.55 15.49
CA SER A 428 0.28 -15.40 16.34
C SER A 428 0.83 -14.12 15.66
N ILE A 429 0.97 -14.09 14.33
CA ILE A 429 1.26 -12.93 13.47
C ILE A 429 0.05 -12.53 12.59
N ALA A 430 -0.91 -13.43 12.30
CA ALA A 430 -2.17 -13.17 11.59
C ALA A 430 -3.40 -13.18 12.52
N SER A 431 -3.58 -14.21 13.36
CA SER A 431 -4.22 -14.04 14.66
C SER A 431 -3.31 -13.25 15.60
N GLN A 432 -3.71 -12.01 15.85
CA GLN A 432 -3.82 -11.50 17.23
C GLN A 432 -2.86 -12.13 18.28
N ASP A 433 -3.18 -13.26 18.92
CA ASP A 433 -2.46 -14.01 19.98
C ASP A 433 -1.14 -13.42 20.56
N ILE A 434 0.05 -13.67 20.00
CA ILE A 434 1.32 -13.13 20.58
C ILE A 434 1.46 -11.63 20.31
N PHE A 435 0.89 -11.12 19.21
CA PHE A 435 0.74 -9.66 19.08
C PHE A 435 -0.14 -9.14 20.21
N GLU A 436 -1.27 -9.76 20.58
CA GLU A 436 -2.14 -9.38 21.71
C GLU A 436 -1.47 -9.51 23.08
N MET A 437 -0.77 -10.60 23.37
CA MET A 437 -0.01 -10.74 24.62
C MET A 437 1.11 -9.69 24.72
N LYS A 438 1.83 -9.43 23.63
CA LYS A 438 2.85 -8.36 23.61
C LYS A 438 2.26 -6.96 23.44
N VAL A 439 1.05 -6.80 22.94
CA VAL A 439 0.29 -5.55 22.90
C VAL A 439 -0.20 -5.23 24.31
N ALA A 440 -0.63 -6.24 25.06
CA ALA A 440 -0.88 -6.09 26.49
C ALA A 440 0.37 -5.63 27.25
N GLU A 441 1.52 -6.23 26.96
CA GLU A 441 2.81 -5.91 27.59
C GLU A 441 3.39 -4.55 27.13
N ILE A 442 3.33 -4.23 25.83
CA ILE A 442 3.91 -3.01 25.20
C ILE A 442 3.03 -1.78 25.41
N LEU A 443 1.69 -1.93 25.37
CA LEU A 443 0.74 -0.82 25.56
C LEU A 443 0.20 -0.76 26.99
N GLY A 444 0.66 -1.64 27.88
CA GLY A 444 0.40 -1.60 29.32
C GLY A 444 -1.03 -1.92 29.71
N LEU A 445 -1.67 -2.90 29.04
CA LEU A 445 -3.05 -3.31 29.33
C LEU A 445 -3.24 -3.79 30.77
N ASP A 446 -2.22 -4.30 31.44
CA ASP A 446 -2.23 -4.62 32.88
C ASP A 446 -2.68 -3.44 33.76
N LYS A 447 -2.49 -2.20 33.30
CA LYS A 447 -2.92 -0.97 34.00
C LYS A 447 -4.35 -0.53 33.67
N ILE A 448 -4.93 -1.02 32.57
CA ILE A 448 -6.23 -0.62 32.02
C ILE A 448 -7.22 -1.82 32.01
N GLU A 449 -6.78 -2.98 32.51
CA GLU A 449 -7.49 -4.26 32.54
C GLU A 449 -8.91 -4.14 33.12
N ASN A 450 -9.09 -3.29 34.14
CA ASN A 450 -10.39 -3.03 34.77
C ASN A 450 -11.40 -2.34 33.84
N ASP A 451 -10.96 -1.42 32.98
CA ASP A 451 -11.84 -0.67 32.06
C ASP A 451 -12.15 -1.46 30.79
N LEU A 452 -11.21 -2.28 30.31
CA LEU A 452 -11.49 -3.26 29.25
C LEU A 452 -12.42 -4.38 29.73
N LYS A 453 -12.27 -4.87 30.97
CA LYS A 453 -13.24 -5.79 31.60
C LYS A 453 -14.63 -5.17 31.72
N ARG A 454 -14.76 -3.86 31.97
CA ARG A 454 -16.06 -3.13 31.94
C ARG A 454 -16.65 -3.03 30.54
N LEU A 455 -15.83 -2.95 29.50
CA LEU A 455 -16.29 -2.93 28.11
C LEU A 455 -16.85 -4.30 27.68
N ASN A 456 -16.29 -5.41 28.19
CA ASN A 456 -16.68 -6.80 27.87
C ASN A 456 -16.58 -7.11 26.37
N LEU A 457 -15.45 -6.70 25.79
CA LEU A 457 -15.08 -6.95 24.40
C LEU A 457 -14.29 -8.24 24.28
N SER A 458 -14.42 -8.90 23.13
CA SER A 458 -13.45 -9.91 22.70
C SER A 458 -12.10 -9.27 22.39
N ASN A 459 -11.04 -10.07 22.40
CA ASN A 459 -9.71 -9.55 22.05
C ASN A 459 -9.69 -9.01 20.61
N LEU A 460 -10.39 -9.68 19.67
CA LEU A 460 -10.54 -9.22 18.29
C LEU A 460 -11.19 -7.83 18.19
N GLU A 461 -12.25 -7.56 18.96
CA GLU A 461 -12.87 -6.22 19.03
C GLU A 461 -11.93 -5.21 19.70
N THR A 462 -11.15 -5.63 20.68
CA THR A 462 -10.14 -4.80 21.36
C THR A 462 -9.02 -4.41 20.39
N LEU A 463 -8.45 -5.35 19.63
CA LEU A 463 -7.38 -5.04 18.69
C LEU A 463 -7.88 -4.29 17.46
N LEU A 464 -9.10 -4.58 17.00
CA LEU A 464 -9.76 -3.78 15.97
C LEU A 464 -9.90 -2.33 16.46
N ALA A 465 -10.31 -2.09 17.72
CA ALA A 465 -10.36 -0.74 18.28
C ALA A 465 -9.00 -0.02 18.28
N VAL A 466 -7.92 -0.69 18.67
CA VAL A 466 -6.56 -0.10 18.61
C VAL A 466 -6.16 0.24 17.17
N GLN A 467 -6.39 -0.68 16.23
CA GLN A 467 -6.09 -0.46 14.80
C GLN A 467 -6.94 0.64 14.14
N VAL A 468 -8.11 0.95 14.71
CA VAL A 468 -9.16 1.78 14.12
C VAL A 468 -9.39 3.10 14.88
N ILE A 469 -8.74 3.30 16.04
CA ILE A 469 -8.89 4.51 16.88
C ILE A 469 -7.53 5.09 17.32
N GLY A 470 -6.45 4.31 17.32
CA GLY A 470 -5.10 4.77 17.62
C GLY A 470 -4.56 4.19 18.94
N ASP A 471 -4.05 5.04 19.83
CA ASP A 471 -3.49 4.58 21.10
C ASP A 471 -4.57 3.95 22.01
N ILE A 472 -4.14 3.05 22.89
CA ILE A 472 -5.05 2.24 23.71
C ILE A 472 -5.90 3.07 24.69
N LYS A 473 -5.36 4.17 25.22
CA LYS A 473 -6.09 4.99 26.18
C LYS A 473 -7.21 5.74 25.46
N THR A 474 -6.88 6.42 24.36
CA THR A 474 -7.86 7.08 23.49
C THR A 474 -8.89 6.08 22.97
N SER A 475 -8.48 4.85 22.62
CA SER A 475 -9.38 3.77 22.19
C SER A 475 -10.37 3.36 23.28
N VAL A 476 -9.92 3.16 24.52
CA VAL A 476 -10.80 2.80 25.65
C VAL A 476 -11.74 3.95 26.02
N ASP A 477 -11.23 5.18 26.10
CA ASP A 477 -12.03 6.37 26.41
C ASP A 477 -13.15 6.56 25.37
N ILE A 478 -12.85 6.41 24.08
CA ILE A 478 -13.84 6.46 23.00
C ILE A 478 -14.84 5.31 23.12
N LEU A 479 -14.39 4.06 23.26
CA LEU A 479 -15.29 2.90 23.35
C LEU A 479 -16.24 2.94 24.55
N LEU A 480 -15.81 3.52 25.68
CA LEU A 480 -16.66 3.77 26.83
C LEU A 480 -17.78 4.76 26.48
N GLU A 481 -17.49 5.80 25.71
CA GLU A 481 -18.50 6.76 25.24
C GLU A 481 -19.41 6.16 24.16
N ILE A 482 -18.89 5.34 23.23
CA ILE A 482 -19.70 4.54 22.28
C ILE A 482 -20.71 3.67 23.05
N LYS A 483 -20.25 2.98 24.10
CA LYS A 483 -21.10 2.13 24.95
C LYS A 483 -22.13 2.93 25.74
N ARG A 484 -21.77 4.12 26.22
CA ARG A 484 -22.66 5.06 26.92
C ARG A 484 -23.74 5.64 26.00
N LEU A 485 -23.43 5.84 24.73
CA LEU A 485 -24.37 6.18 23.66
C LEU A 485 -25.25 4.99 23.23
N GLU A 486 -25.06 3.81 23.83
CA GLU A 486 -25.74 2.55 23.47
C GLU A 486 -25.57 2.15 21.99
N ILE A 487 -24.50 2.62 21.35
CA ILE A 487 -24.11 2.21 20.00
C ILE A 487 -23.37 0.87 20.10
N ASP A 488 -23.70 -0.07 19.22
CA ASP A 488 -23.01 -1.35 19.17
C ASP A 488 -21.56 -1.15 18.71
N ILE A 489 -20.60 -1.55 19.54
CA ILE A 489 -19.16 -1.34 19.33
C ILE A 489 -18.68 -2.03 18.05
N GLN A 490 -19.22 -3.20 17.71
CA GLN A 490 -18.82 -3.93 16.50
C GLN A 490 -19.27 -3.17 15.25
N VAL A 491 -20.47 -2.58 15.27
CA VAL A 491 -21.00 -1.73 14.19
C VAL A 491 -20.16 -0.46 14.04
N PHE A 492 -19.84 0.21 15.16
CA PHE A 492 -18.99 1.40 15.16
C PHE A 492 -17.60 1.13 14.55
N LEU A 493 -16.93 0.07 14.98
CA LEU A 493 -15.59 -0.29 14.47
C LEU A 493 -15.62 -0.65 12.99
N GLN A 494 -16.64 -1.38 12.52
CA GLN A 494 -16.81 -1.71 11.11
C GLN A 494 -17.00 -0.47 10.23
N ILE A 495 -17.90 0.45 10.62
CA ILE A 495 -18.14 1.70 9.88
C ILE A 495 -16.89 2.61 9.90
N THR A 496 -16.13 2.61 10.99
CA THR A 496 -14.86 3.36 11.08
C THR A 496 -13.80 2.79 10.13
N GLU A 497 -13.70 1.46 10.00
CA GLU A 497 -12.82 0.82 9.00
C GLU A 497 -13.28 1.07 7.55
N ILE A 498 -14.59 1.12 7.30
CA ILE A 498 -15.16 1.50 6.00
C ILE A 498 -14.83 2.96 5.66
N ALA A 499 -14.99 3.88 6.61
CA ALA A 499 -14.60 5.28 6.47
C ALA A 499 -13.10 5.41 6.16
N LYS A 500 -12.23 4.66 6.86
CA LYS A 500 -10.78 4.58 6.59
C LYS A 500 -10.48 4.10 5.17
N LYS A 501 -11.15 3.04 4.70
CA LYS A 501 -10.97 2.50 3.34
C LYS A 501 -11.43 3.48 2.26
N LEU A 502 -12.59 4.13 2.43
CA LEU A 502 -13.11 5.15 1.51
C LEU A 502 -12.19 6.38 1.45
N CYS A 503 -11.68 6.80 2.61
CA CYS A 503 -10.72 7.89 2.76
C CYS A 503 -9.42 7.66 1.99
N LEU A 504 -8.92 6.42 1.97
CA LEU A 504 -7.71 6.01 1.23
C LEU A 504 -7.96 5.73 -0.26
N GLN A 505 -9.21 5.64 -0.71
CA GLN A 505 -9.53 5.44 -2.14
C GLN A 505 -9.78 6.76 -2.86
N THR A 506 -9.30 6.86 -4.10
CA THR A 506 -9.55 8.01 -4.98
C THR A 506 -10.53 7.63 -6.08
N ASN A 507 -11.71 8.24 -6.11
CA ASN A 507 -12.61 8.11 -7.25
C ASN A 507 -12.29 9.21 -8.28
N GLU A 508 -12.01 8.86 -9.54
CA GLU A 508 -11.69 9.82 -10.62
C GLU A 508 -10.61 10.87 -10.26
N ARG A 509 -9.61 10.49 -9.43
CA ARG A 509 -8.58 11.37 -8.84
C ARG A 509 -9.11 12.49 -7.92
N ARG A 510 -10.38 12.44 -7.50
CA ARG A 510 -10.97 13.33 -6.50
C ARG A 510 -11.06 12.61 -5.16
N SER A 511 -10.82 13.33 -4.06
CA SER A 511 -11.07 12.81 -2.72
C SER A 511 -12.56 12.78 -2.45
N ILE A 512 -13.06 11.67 -1.91
CA ILE A 512 -14.46 11.54 -1.49
C ILE A 512 -14.70 12.43 -0.27
N SER A 513 -15.75 13.26 -0.33
CA SER A 513 -16.18 14.13 0.77
C SER A 513 -17.58 13.69 1.21
N THR A 514 -17.68 13.10 2.40
CA THR A 514 -18.92 12.50 2.92
C THR A 514 -18.90 12.38 4.44
N ALA A 515 -20.00 12.00 5.09
CA ALA A 515 -20.00 11.64 6.50
C ALA A 515 -20.82 10.38 6.76
N PHE A 516 -20.37 9.53 7.69
CA PHE A 516 -21.20 8.52 8.32
C PHE A 516 -21.76 9.07 9.62
N VAL A 517 -23.02 8.77 9.93
CA VAL A 517 -23.67 9.10 11.21
C VAL A 517 -24.25 7.83 11.80
N LEU A 518 -23.89 7.55 13.06
CA LEU A 518 -24.40 6.45 13.87
C LEU A 518 -25.15 7.06 15.05
N LYS A 519 -26.47 6.85 15.12
CA LYS A 519 -27.27 7.27 16.29
C LYS A 519 -28.29 6.22 16.68
N LYS A 520 -28.69 6.23 17.95
CA LYS A 520 -29.77 5.40 18.48
C LYS A 520 -31.15 5.99 18.13
N ASP A 521 -32.11 5.13 17.80
CA ASP A 521 -33.53 5.49 17.74
C ASP A 521 -34.09 5.45 19.18
N TYR A 522 -34.61 6.58 19.65
CA TYR A 522 -35.22 6.69 20.99
C TYR A 522 -36.76 6.69 20.92
N SER A 523 -37.35 6.37 19.77
CA SER A 523 -38.81 6.48 19.56
C SER A 523 -39.66 5.32 20.09
N GLU A 524 -39.10 4.13 20.33
CA GLU A 524 -39.85 2.92 20.75
C GLU A 524 -39.09 2.15 21.88
N PRO A 525 -39.58 2.10 23.15
CA PRO A 525 -38.75 1.62 24.28
C PRO A 525 -38.74 0.12 24.59
N ASP A 526 -39.69 -0.69 24.10
CA ASP A 526 -39.97 -2.04 24.62
C ASP A 526 -39.89 -3.15 23.53
N HIS A 527 -38.80 -3.93 23.50
CA HIS A 527 -38.79 -5.42 23.48
C HIS A 527 -37.40 -6.05 23.18
N TYR A 528 -36.80 -6.74 24.17
CA TYR A 528 -35.41 -7.23 24.08
C TYR A 528 -35.24 -8.73 23.74
N THR A 529 -34.06 -9.07 23.22
CA THR A 529 -33.44 -10.42 23.04
C THR A 529 -33.97 -11.39 21.96
N ALA A 530 -33.29 -11.41 20.80
CA ALA A 530 -33.11 -12.64 20.00
C ALA A 530 -31.88 -12.62 19.04
N ASN A 531 -31.59 -11.49 18.37
CA ASN A 531 -31.08 -11.58 16.98
C ASN A 531 -29.64 -11.06 16.68
N ARG A 532 -28.65 -11.19 17.59
CA ARG A 532 -27.27 -10.65 17.38
C ARG A 532 -26.59 -11.12 16.08
N HIS A 533 -26.88 -12.34 15.61
CA HIS A 533 -26.27 -12.92 14.41
C HIS A 533 -26.80 -12.34 13.08
N ASN A 534 -28.08 -11.99 12.98
CA ASN A 534 -28.67 -11.51 11.72
C ASN A 534 -28.28 -10.06 11.38
N ILE A 535 -27.90 -9.26 12.38
CA ILE A 535 -27.45 -7.86 12.21
C ILE A 535 -26.10 -7.82 11.51
N ILE A 536 -25.14 -8.58 12.03
CA ILE A 536 -23.79 -8.74 11.46
C ILE A 536 -23.90 -9.26 10.03
N LYS A 537 -24.80 -10.22 9.79
CA LYS A 537 -25.06 -10.79 8.46
C LYS A 537 -25.70 -9.78 7.48
N ASN A 538 -26.57 -8.90 7.95
CA ASN A 538 -27.18 -7.85 7.11
C ASN A 538 -26.25 -6.67 6.85
N LEU A 539 -25.38 -6.31 7.81
CA LEU A 539 -24.28 -5.35 7.59
C LEU A 539 -23.23 -5.94 6.64
N GLN A 540 -22.91 -7.23 6.77
CA GLN A 540 -22.12 -7.95 5.78
C GLN A 540 -22.80 -7.89 4.41
N ASN A 541 -24.10 -8.14 4.28
CA ASN A 541 -24.75 -8.02 2.97
C ASN A 541 -24.69 -6.58 2.41
N LEU A 542 -24.97 -5.54 3.20
CA LEU A 542 -24.92 -4.15 2.70
C LEU A 542 -23.50 -3.70 2.29
N PHE A 543 -22.46 -4.14 3.00
CA PHE A 543 -21.07 -3.66 2.81
C PHE A 543 -20.10 -4.69 2.16
N PHE A 544 -20.54 -5.94 1.91
CA PHE A 544 -19.79 -6.96 1.14
C PHE A 544 -20.51 -7.40 -0.15
N GLN A 545 -21.85 -7.30 -0.27
CA GLN A 545 -22.50 -7.45 -1.58
C GLN A 545 -22.50 -6.12 -2.31
N GLY A 546 -22.80 -5.03 -1.61
CA GLY A 546 -22.46 -3.69 -2.05
C GLY A 546 -20.94 -3.54 -2.10
N THR A 547 -20.38 -3.48 -3.31
CA THR A 547 -18.97 -3.13 -3.49
C THR A 547 -18.70 -1.75 -2.90
N ILE A 548 -17.45 -1.45 -2.48
CA ILE A 548 -17.07 -0.07 -2.13
C ILE A 548 -17.42 0.90 -3.27
N LYS A 549 -17.34 0.42 -4.51
CA LYS A 549 -17.80 1.08 -5.73
C LYS A 549 -19.29 1.41 -5.73
N GLU A 550 -20.19 0.59 -5.18
CA GLU A 550 -21.62 0.92 -5.02
C GLU A 550 -21.85 2.00 -3.95
N ILE A 551 -21.14 1.96 -2.83
CA ILE A 551 -21.23 3.03 -1.81
C ILE A 551 -20.69 4.36 -2.37
N ILE A 552 -19.60 4.30 -3.15
CA ILE A 552 -19.08 5.43 -3.92
C ILE A 552 -20.08 5.87 -5.00
N GLN A 553 -20.77 4.92 -5.66
CA GLN A 553 -21.75 5.20 -6.70
C GLN A 553 -22.97 5.91 -6.11
N ASP A 554 -23.51 5.45 -4.98
CA ASP A 554 -24.60 6.10 -4.26
C ASP A 554 -24.16 7.46 -3.68
N ALA A 555 -22.92 7.60 -3.21
CA ALA A 555 -22.37 8.91 -2.83
C ALA A 555 -22.29 9.88 -4.04
N SER A 556 -21.88 9.37 -5.21
CA SER A 556 -21.63 10.17 -6.43
C SER A 556 -22.89 10.51 -7.23
N THR A 557 -23.89 9.63 -7.24
CA THR A 557 -25.13 9.80 -8.01
C THR A 557 -26.05 10.87 -7.42
N VAL A 558 -25.89 11.21 -6.13
CA VAL A 558 -26.75 12.16 -5.39
C VAL A 558 -26.24 13.63 -5.56
N ASN A 559 -25.96 14.01 -6.80
CA ASN A 559 -25.78 15.39 -7.31
C ASN A 559 -24.55 16.20 -6.85
N GLY A 560 -23.32 15.66 -6.87
CA GLY A 560 -22.10 16.48 -6.94
C GLY A 560 -21.91 17.54 -5.83
N LYS A 561 -22.41 17.24 -4.63
CA LYS A 561 -22.24 17.98 -3.37
C LYS A 561 -21.97 16.97 -2.25
N ASP A 562 -21.62 17.45 -1.06
CA ASP A 562 -21.35 16.58 0.09
C ASP A 562 -22.57 15.75 0.53
N THR A 563 -22.36 14.45 0.76
CA THR A 563 -23.38 13.45 1.11
C THR A 563 -23.17 12.92 2.52
N ALA A 564 -24.25 12.56 3.23
CA ALA A 564 -24.20 11.83 4.49
C ALA A 564 -24.97 10.50 4.44
N PHE A 565 -24.34 9.48 5.01
CA PHE A 565 -24.88 8.14 5.23
C PHE A 565 -25.30 8.04 6.70
N MET A 566 -26.61 8.08 6.95
CA MET A 566 -27.18 8.02 8.29
C MET A 566 -27.64 6.60 8.60
N ILE A 567 -27.08 6.00 9.64
CA ILE A 567 -27.45 4.70 10.18
C ILE A 567 -28.11 4.95 11.54
N ILE A 568 -29.42 4.70 11.60
CA ILE A 568 -30.21 4.77 12.82
C ILE A 568 -30.35 3.35 13.38
N LEU A 569 -29.90 3.15 14.61
CA LEU A 569 -29.92 1.88 15.34
C LEU A 569 -31.15 1.82 16.24
N ASN A 570 -32.14 0.99 15.91
CA ASN A 570 -33.29 0.78 16.78
C ASN A 570 -32.91 -0.09 17.99
N ILE A 571 -33.57 0.12 19.14
CA ILE A 571 -33.44 -0.66 20.38
C ILE A 571 -33.64 -2.17 20.09
N ASP A 572 -34.56 -2.48 19.18
CA ASP A 572 -34.87 -3.83 18.69
C ASP A 572 -33.82 -4.41 17.73
N LYS A 573 -32.60 -3.86 17.72
CA LYS A 573 -31.43 -4.36 16.96
C LYS A 573 -31.59 -4.34 15.44
N THR A 574 -32.63 -3.72 14.90
CA THR A 574 -32.76 -3.43 13.47
C THR A 574 -32.15 -2.07 13.14
N PHE A 575 -31.50 -1.95 11.98
CA PHE A 575 -30.98 -0.67 11.49
C PHE A 575 -31.90 -0.11 10.40
N LYS A 576 -32.04 1.23 10.36
CA LYS A 576 -32.59 1.97 9.22
C LYS A 576 -31.44 2.81 8.64
N SER A 577 -31.12 2.58 7.36
CA SER A 577 -30.08 3.33 6.65
C SER A 577 -30.69 4.34 5.68
N TYR A 578 -30.20 5.57 5.69
CA TYR A 578 -30.63 6.66 4.81
C TYR A 578 -29.41 7.31 4.16
N ILE A 579 -29.52 7.64 2.87
CA ILE A 579 -28.53 8.44 2.15
C ILE A 579 -29.20 9.79 1.87
N GLN A 580 -28.58 10.88 2.32
CA GLN A 580 -29.10 12.24 2.19
C GLN A 580 -27.97 13.20 1.87
N LYS A 581 -28.24 14.29 1.15
CA LYS A 581 -27.27 15.38 1.03
C LYS A 581 -27.20 16.17 2.32
N LEU A 582 -26.05 16.77 2.63
CA LEU A 582 -25.95 17.69 3.79
C LEU A 582 -26.97 18.83 3.72
N GLU A 583 -27.20 19.39 2.53
CA GLU A 583 -28.16 20.49 2.29
C GLU A 583 -29.64 20.13 2.56
N GLN A 584 -29.97 18.84 2.67
CA GLN A 584 -31.33 18.33 2.86
C GLN A 584 -31.65 17.97 4.32
N ILE A 585 -30.63 17.92 5.19
CA ILE A 585 -30.80 17.64 6.63
C ILE A 585 -31.38 18.89 7.29
N GLN A 586 -32.57 18.79 7.87
CA GLN A 586 -33.21 19.90 8.59
C GLN A 586 -32.41 20.29 9.84
N ILE A 587 -32.33 21.60 10.09
CA ILE A 587 -31.54 22.22 11.15
C ILE A 587 -32.51 22.85 12.16
N GLU A 588 -32.25 22.65 13.45
CA GLU A 588 -32.71 23.58 14.51
C GLU A 588 -31.55 24.53 14.83
N GLU A 589 -31.83 25.81 15.04
CA GLU A 589 -30.80 26.84 15.19
C GLU A 589 -29.80 26.50 16.31
N ILE A 590 -28.58 26.13 15.92
CA ILE A 590 -27.45 26.01 16.82
C ILE A 590 -26.67 27.31 16.83
N ASN A 591 -26.14 27.66 18.00
CA ASN A 591 -25.19 28.75 18.13
C ASN A 591 -23.84 28.35 17.45
N HIS A 592 -23.77 28.55 16.14
CA HIS A 592 -22.64 28.16 15.27
C HIS A 592 -21.29 28.68 15.77
N LYS A 593 -21.27 29.79 16.52
CA LYS A 593 -20.05 30.34 17.16
C LYS A 593 -19.32 29.35 18.07
N LYS A 594 -19.99 28.30 18.58
CA LYS A 594 -19.34 27.27 19.41
C LYS A 594 -18.80 26.07 18.64
N ASN A 595 -19.13 25.87 17.37
CA ASN A 595 -18.54 24.79 16.59
C ASN A 595 -17.16 25.22 16.03
N LEU A 596 -16.21 24.28 16.01
CA LEU A 596 -14.88 24.45 15.41
C LEU A 596 -14.72 23.75 14.06
N LEU A 597 -15.64 22.83 13.72
CA LEU A 597 -15.65 22.16 12.43
C LEU A 597 -16.01 23.14 11.30
N ASN A 598 -15.60 22.80 10.06
CA ASN A 598 -16.02 23.54 8.87
C ASN A 598 -17.55 23.62 8.81
N SER A 599 -18.07 24.83 8.56
CA SER A 599 -19.50 25.16 8.54
C SER A 599 -20.35 24.24 7.67
N LYS A 600 -19.78 23.66 6.60
CA LYS A 600 -20.49 22.68 5.75
C LYS A 600 -20.95 21.42 6.51
N TRP A 601 -20.27 21.06 7.60
CA TRP A 601 -20.61 19.92 8.46
C TRP A 601 -21.55 20.27 9.63
N ASN A 602 -21.99 21.53 9.76
CA ASN A 602 -22.82 21.96 10.89
C ASN A 602 -24.11 21.14 11.04
N ASN A 603 -24.73 20.70 9.94
CA ASN A 603 -25.97 19.94 9.96
C ASN A 603 -25.77 18.55 10.61
N ILE A 604 -24.60 17.93 10.38
CA ILE A 604 -24.21 16.67 11.01
C ILE A 604 -23.92 16.86 12.50
N CYS A 605 -23.21 17.93 12.84
CA CYS A 605 -22.93 18.29 14.24
C CYS A 605 -24.21 18.56 15.01
N SER A 606 -25.18 19.25 14.40
CA SER A 606 -26.49 19.52 14.97
C SER A 606 -27.28 18.25 15.24
N LEU A 607 -27.30 17.34 14.26
CA LEU A 607 -28.00 16.07 14.35
C LEU A 607 -27.51 15.21 15.53
N ILE A 608 -26.19 15.09 15.73
CA ILE A 608 -25.60 14.27 16.81
C ILE A 608 -25.52 14.97 18.18
N ASN A 609 -25.75 16.29 18.23
CA ASN A 609 -25.85 17.06 19.47
C ASN A 609 -27.23 16.98 20.09
N LYS A 610 -28.28 16.97 19.25
CA LYS A 610 -29.67 16.87 19.71
C LYS A 610 -30.01 15.44 20.15
N ASP A 611 -29.73 14.48 19.28
CA ASP A 611 -29.86 13.05 19.58
C ASP A 611 -28.44 12.49 19.74
N PRO A 612 -27.99 12.14 20.96
CA PRO A 612 -26.61 11.75 21.21
C PRO A 612 -26.14 10.63 20.28
N GLY A 613 -25.05 10.90 19.56
CA GLY A 613 -24.55 10.01 18.52
C GLY A 613 -23.10 10.29 18.12
N VAL A 614 -22.67 9.55 17.10
CA VAL A 614 -21.30 9.50 16.58
C VAL A 614 -21.32 9.84 15.10
N SER A 615 -20.32 10.56 14.62
CA SER A 615 -20.10 10.77 13.19
C SER A 615 -18.63 10.59 12.80
N LEU A 616 -18.44 10.03 11.60
CA LEU A 616 -17.14 9.94 10.94
C LEU A 616 -17.22 10.83 9.70
N ILE A 617 -16.63 12.01 9.80
CA ILE A 617 -16.61 13.00 8.72
C ILE A 617 -15.37 12.76 7.86
N LEU A 618 -15.55 12.56 6.56
CA LEU A 618 -14.50 12.52 5.56
C LEU A 618 -14.50 13.89 4.86
N PRO A 619 -13.65 14.85 5.27
CA PRO A 619 -13.61 16.18 4.65
C PRO A 619 -13.04 16.18 3.23
N GLY A 620 -12.44 15.07 2.81
CA GLY A 620 -11.55 14.96 1.65
C GLY A 620 -10.09 14.79 2.08
N ASN A 621 -9.17 14.84 1.12
CA ASN A 621 -7.71 14.85 1.35
C ASN A 621 -7.21 13.76 2.34
N GLN A 622 -7.65 12.51 2.15
CA GLN A 622 -7.22 11.33 2.91
C GLN A 622 -7.29 11.49 4.45
N ARG A 623 -8.39 12.07 4.96
CA ARG A 623 -8.68 12.12 6.40
C ARG A 623 -10.07 11.63 6.79
N VAL A 624 -10.19 11.24 8.05
CA VAL A 624 -11.46 10.93 8.74
C VAL A 624 -11.45 11.60 10.12
N LYS A 625 -12.46 12.39 10.43
CA LYS A 625 -12.65 13.04 11.74
C LYS A 625 -13.73 12.31 12.52
N LEU A 626 -13.38 11.77 13.68
CA LEU A 626 -14.31 11.12 14.59
C LEU A 626 -14.89 12.16 15.55
N ILE A 627 -16.18 12.42 15.39
CA ILE A 627 -16.98 13.35 16.19
C ILE A 627 -17.92 12.54 17.09
N ILE A 628 -17.95 12.86 18.38
CA ILE A 628 -18.88 12.25 19.34
C ILE A 628 -19.50 13.38 20.15
N GLN A 629 -20.84 13.44 20.22
CA GLN A 629 -21.57 14.54 20.88
C GLN A 629 -21.07 15.94 20.42
N GLY A 630 -20.83 16.08 19.12
CA GLY A 630 -20.44 17.34 18.48
C GLY A 630 -18.99 17.81 18.67
N GLU A 631 -18.18 17.11 19.47
CA GLU A 631 -16.76 17.42 19.64
C GLU A 631 -15.89 16.42 18.86
N GLN A 632 -14.83 16.91 18.22
CA GLN A 632 -13.82 16.05 17.58
C GLN A 632 -12.93 15.44 18.66
N ILE A 633 -12.75 14.11 18.62
CA ILE A 633 -11.98 13.36 19.63
C ILE A 633 -10.77 12.66 19.00
N SER A 634 -10.88 12.16 17.76
CA SER A 634 -9.78 11.51 17.04
C SER A 634 -9.83 11.86 15.55
N GLU A 635 -8.69 11.82 14.89
CA GLU A 635 -8.55 12.10 13.46
C GLU A 635 -7.59 11.10 12.80
N PHE A 636 -8.07 10.45 11.74
CA PHE A 636 -7.25 9.64 10.84
C PHE A 636 -6.55 10.57 9.85
N CYS A 637 -5.23 10.55 9.81
CA CYS A 637 -4.41 11.27 8.84
C CYS A 637 -3.09 10.53 8.61
N ASN A 638 -2.49 10.66 7.42
CA ASN A 638 -1.19 10.07 7.09
C ASN A 638 -1.07 8.55 7.35
N GLY A 639 -2.18 7.81 7.29
CA GLY A 639 -2.22 6.36 7.47
C GLY A 639 -2.49 5.88 8.90
N GLU A 640 -2.56 6.78 9.89
CA GLU A 640 -2.76 6.46 11.30
C GLU A 640 -3.86 7.30 11.97
N TRP A 641 -4.44 6.79 13.05
CA TRP A 641 -5.37 7.54 13.90
C TRP A 641 -4.62 8.25 15.02
N LYS A 642 -4.95 9.53 15.22
CA LYS A 642 -4.32 10.39 16.23
C LYS A 642 -5.36 11.06 17.11
N SER A 643 -5.10 11.08 18.41
CA SER A 643 -5.93 11.83 19.38
C SER A 643 -5.95 13.31 18.99
N SER A 644 -7.12 13.84 18.65
CA SER A 644 -7.31 15.16 18.05
C SER A 644 -8.52 15.82 18.70
N ASN A 645 -8.30 16.33 19.92
CA ASN A 645 -9.34 16.82 20.80
C ASN A 645 -9.53 18.34 20.64
N PHE A 646 -10.58 18.75 19.93
CA PHE A 646 -10.91 20.16 19.70
C PHE A 646 -11.34 20.92 20.96
N LYS A 647 -11.84 20.23 21.99
CA LYS A 647 -12.12 20.86 23.30
C LYS A 647 -10.83 21.35 23.96
N ASN A 648 -9.78 20.53 24.00
CA ASN A 648 -8.48 20.94 24.56
C ASN A 648 -7.91 22.14 23.76
N PHE A 649 -8.02 22.09 22.43
CA PHE A 649 -7.54 23.19 21.58
C PHE A 649 -8.32 24.49 21.84
N ARG A 650 -9.66 24.40 21.99
CA ARG A 650 -10.52 25.52 22.39
C ARG A 650 -10.08 26.10 23.73
N GLU A 651 -9.87 25.27 24.75
CA GLU A 651 -9.45 25.68 26.09
C GLU A 651 -8.08 26.39 26.08
N GLU A 652 -7.13 25.93 25.28
CA GLU A 652 -5.85 26.63 25.08
C GLU A 652 -6.01 27.98 24.38
N ILE A 653 -6.82 28.05 23.31
CA ILE A 653 -7.09 29.31 22.61
C ILE A 653 -7.82 30.31 23.51
N GLN A 654 -8.74 29.85 24.35
CA GLN A 654 -9.39 30.66 25.39
C GLN A 654 -8.36 31.19 26.40
N ARG A 655 -7.39 30.36 26.81
CA ARG A 655 -6.30 30.82 27.70
C ARG A 655 -5.42 31.87 27.03
N TYR A 656 -5.00 31.65 25.77
CA TYR A 656 -4.20 32.65 25.04
C TYR A 656 -4.98 33.93 24.72
N SER A 657 -6.29 33.85 24.51
CA SER A 657 -7.18 35.04 24.43
C SER A 657 -7.09 35.88 25.70
N GLN A 658 -7.15 35.25 26.88
CA GLN A 658 -6.99 35.93 28.17
C GLN A 658 -5.54 36.44 28.38
N ASP A 659 -4.54 35.57 28.23
CA ASP A 659 -3.12 35.87 28.46
C ASP A 659 -2.61 37.02 27.56
N LEU A 660 -3.12 37.12 26.32
CA LEU A 660 -2.69 38.12 25.34
C LEU A 660 -3.64 39.33 25.24
N ASN A 661 -4.76 39.32 25.96
CA ASN A 661 -5.84 40.31 25.87
C ASN A 661 -6.36 40.48 24.42
N LEU A 662 -6.75 39.36 23.81
CA LEU A 662 -7.36 39.26 22.49
C LEU A 662 -8.81 38.76 22.63
N ASP A 663 -9.72 39.21 21.76
CA ASP A 663 -11.12 38.77 21.77
C ASP A 663 -11.25 37.26 21.49
N GLU A 664 -12.05 36.55 22.30
CA GLU A 664 -12.20 35.10 22.22
C GLU A 664 -12.93 34.67 20.93
N ASP A 665 -14.01 35.37 20.57
CA ASP A 665 -14.82 35.10 19.38
C ASP A 665 -13.97 35.25 18.10
N PHE A 666 -13.11 36.28 18.06
CA PHE A 666 -12.09 36.49 17.03
C PHE A 666 -11.07 35.35 16.97
N MET A 667 -10.46 34.96 18.09
CA MET A 667 -9.45 33.89 18.12
C MET A 667 -10.04 32.54 17.68
N LEU A 668 -11.27 32.21 18.11
CA LEU A 668 -11.98 31.00 17.68
C LEU A 668 -12.39 31.06 16.20
N ASP A 669 -12.64 32.24 15.64
CA ASP A 669 -12.93 32.41 14.22
C ASP A 669 -11.70 32.25 13.32
N VAL A 670 -10.53 32.74 13.75
CA VAL A 670 -9.24 32.43 13.10
C VAL A 670 -9.00 30.92 13.11
N LEU A 671 -9.27 30.25 14.24
CA LEU A 671 -9.14 28.80 14.34
C LEU A 671 -10.10 28.05 13.40
N ARG A 672 -11.39 28.42 13.35
CA ARG A 672 -12.35 27.84 12.37
C ARG A 672 -11.83 27.94 10.93
N LYS A 673 -11.30 29.11 10.56
CA LYS A 673 -10.71 29.35 9.23
C LYS A 673 -9.46 28.50 9.00
N CYS A 674 -8.64 28.27 10.03
CA CYS A 674 -7.49 27.34 9.95
C CYS A 674 -7.94 25.88 9.75
N ILE A 675 -8.98 25.41 10.46
CA ILE A 675 -9.55 24.07 10.30
C ILE A 675 -10.16 23.88 8.91
N CYS A 676 -10.84 24.91 8.39
CA CYS A 676 -11.40 24.90 7.05
C CYS A 676 -10.32 24.85 5.95
N ILE A 677 -9.22 25.61 6.08
CA ILE A 677 -8.05 25.51 5.18
C ILE A 677 -7.36 24.15 5.27
N SER A 678 -7.19 23.64 6.50
CA SER A 678 -6.65 22.32 6.73
C SER A 678 -7.48 21.29 5.97
N ASP A 679 -8.81 21.28 6.14
CA ASP A 679 -9.74 20.39 5.41
C ASP A 679 -9.58 20.47 3.89
N MET A 680 -9.37 21.68 3.35
CA MET A 680 -9.11 21.91 1.92
C MET A 680 -7.74 21.40 1.41
N GLY A 681 -6.83 20.97 2.28
CA GLY A 681 -5.49 20.48 1.90
C GLY A 681 -4.60 21.61 1.40
N LYS A 682 -4.72 22.79 2.01
CA LYS A 682 -3.97 23.99 1.64
C LYS A 682 -3.20 24.52 2.85
N GLY A 683 -2.12 25.24 2.58
CA GLY A 683 -1.38 25.97 3.59
C GLY A 683 -1.77 27.44 3.61
N LEU A 684 -1.79 28.03 4.80
CA LEU A 684 -2.04 29.47 4.99
C LEU A 684 -1.39 29.92 6.30
N ILE A 685 -1.06 31.21 6.40
CA ILE A 685 -0.56 31.81 7.64
C ILE A 685 -1.52 32.94 8.05
N PHE A 686 -1.98 32.92 9.29
CA PHE A 686 -2.55 34.10 9.95
C PHE A 686 -1.55 34.61 10.98
N ILE A 687 -1.30 35.91 11.02
CA ILE A 687 -0.52 36.57 12.08
C ILE A 687 -1.39 37.64 12.70
N ILE A 688 -1.63 37.53 14.01
CA ILE A 688 -2.35 38.51 14.80
C ILE A 688 -1.30 39.39 15.48
N GLN A 689 -1.25 40.64 15.05
CA GLN A 689 -0.30 41.65 15.47
C GLN A 689 -0.88 42.47 16.63
N ARG A 690 -0.15 42.56 17.74
CA ARG A 690 -0.56 43.28 18.96
C ARG A 690 -0.01 44.70 19.02
N GLU A 691 1.23 44.89 18.56
CA GLU A 691 1.91 46.19 18.41
C GLU A 691 2.31 46.45 16.96
N ASN A 692 2.43 47.73 16.55
CA ASN A 692 2.71 48.13 15.16
C ASN A 692 4.18 47.90 14.69
N ASN A 693 4.80 46.77 15.04
CA ASN A 693 6.19 46.41 14.72
C ASN A 693 6.39 45.35 13.61
N LEU A 694 5.31 44.75 13.07
CA LEU A 694 5.39 43.69 12.06
C LEU A 694 5.61 44.19 10.63
N PHE A 695 5.18 45.43 10.31
CA PHE A 695 5.28 45.97 8.95
C PHE A 695 6.73 46.24 8.51
N ASP A 696 7.65 46.48 9.45
CA ASP A 696 9.09 46.56 9.16
C ASP A 696 9.70 45.19 8.81
N LYS A 697 8.94 44.11 9.05
CA LYS A 697 9.34 42.70 8.91
C LYS A 697 8.52 41.93 7.86
N CYS A 698 7.72 42.62 7.04
CA CYS A 698 7.04 42.00 5.90
C CYS A 698 6.87 42.96 4.72
N ASP A 699 6.94 42.43 3.49
CA ASP A 699 6.43 43.17 2.33
C ASP A 699 4.92 42.91 2.24
N LEU A 700 4.10 43.96 2.38
CA LEU A 700 2.69 43.88 2.02
C LEU A 700 2.56 43.82 0.50
N TYR A 701 1.88 42.80 -0.02
CA TYR A 701 1.44 42.74 -1.40
C TYR A 701 -0.02 43.19 -1.45
N ASP A 702 -0.30 44.37 -2.01
CA ASP A 702 -1.67 44.88 -2.13
C ASP A 702 -1.94 45.45 -3.54
N ASP A 703 -3.22 45.37 -3.95
CA ASP A 703 -3.89 45.90 -5.17
C ASP A 703 -5.01 44.94 -5.66
N ARG A 704 -5.33 43.85 -4.95
CA ARG A 704 -6.27 42.81 -5.44
C ARG A 704 -7.40 42.37 -4.49
N ASN A 705 -7.52 42.94 -3.29
CA ASN A 705 -8.56 42.55 -2.31
C ASN A 705 -9.02 43.74 -1.43
N GLU A 706 -9.43 44.86 -2.03
CA GLU A 706 -10.00 46.01 -1.29
C GLU A 706 -11.18 45.60 -0.39
N ASP A 707 -12.02 44.64 -0.83
CA ASP A 707 -13.18 44.09 -0.12
C ASP A 707 -12.92 43.63 1.32
N LEU A 708 -11.70 43.15 1.62
CA LEU A 708 -11.33 42.61 2.93
C LEU A 708 -10.53 43.60 3.78
N LYS A 709 -9.97 44.64 3.17
CA LYS A 709 -9.08 45.61 3.82
C LYS A 709 -9.85 46.42 4.86
N ASN A 710 -9.30 46.52 6.07
CA ASN A 710 -9.95 47.19 7.21
C ASN A 710 -11.34 46.61 7.60
N LYS A 711 -11.64 45.37 7.22
CA LYS A 711 -12.82 44.63 7.69
C LYS A 711 -12.43 43.63 8.78
N LYS A 712 -13.32 43.39 9.74
CA LYS A 712 -13.09 42.35 10.74
C LYS A 712 -13.20 40.97 10.11
N ILE A 713 -12.30 40.06 10.44
CA ILE A 713 -12.35 38.67 9.97
C ILE A 713 -13.66 37.96 10.36
N THR A 714 -14.25 38.36 11.50
CA THR A 714 -15.53 37.88 12.04
C THR A 714 -16.76 38.42 11.31
N GLU A 715 -16.63 39.39 10.40
CA GLU A 715 -17.73 39.80 9.49
C GLU A 715 -17.97 38.77 8.37
N PHE A 716 -17.05 37.81 8.17
CA PHE A 716 -17.10 36.84 7.07
C PHE A 716 -17.14 35.41 7.58
N GLU A 717 -18.06 34.62 7.01
CA GLU A 717 -18.01 33.17 7.10
C GLU A 717 -16.70 32.59 6.52
N SER A 718 -16.36 31.38 6.96
CA SER A 718 -15.06 30.77 6.63
C SER A 718 -14.86 30.60 5.12
N GLU A 719 -15.79 29.98 4.40
CA GLU A 719 -15.62 29.72 2.96
C GLU A 719 -15.51 31.01 2.11
N PRO A 720 -16.38 32.04 2.27
CA PRO A 720 -16.23 33.29 1.51
C PRO A 720 -14.93 34.07 1.79
N TYR A 721 -14.42 34.02 3.02
CA TYR A 721 -13.14 34.66 3.37
C TYR A 721 -11.96 33.91 2.74
N LEU A 722 -11.99 32.58 2.82
CA LEU A 722 -10.91 31.72 2.31
C LEU A 722 -10.90 31.66 0.78
N ALA A 723 -12.05 31.74 0.10
CA ALA A 723 -12.11 31.81 -1.36
C ALA A 723 -11.29 32.98 -1.95
N ARG A 724 -11.14 34.08 -1.20
CA ARG A 724 -10.36 35.27 -1.59
C ARG A 724 -8.88 35.24 -1.21
N THR A 725 -8.49 34.32 -0.32
CA THR A 725 -7.17 34.35 0.36
C THR A 725 -6.38 33.05 0.26
N ALA A 726 -7.03 31.89 0.22
CA ALA A 726 -6.43 30.55 0.28
C ALA A 726 -5.49 30.16 -0.88
N ASN A 727 -5.55 30.89 -2.00
CA ASN A 727 -4.74 30.64 -3.19
C ASN A 727 -3.56 31.63 -3.32
N LEU A 728 -3.37 32.51 -2.33
CA LEU A 728 -2.31 33.51 -2.33
C LEU A 728 -1.16 33.04 -1.44
N ASP A 729 0.07 33.14 -1.92
CA ASP A 729 1.26 32.84 -1.12
C ASP A 729 1.59 33.99 -0.17
N GLY A 730 2.14 33.68 1.01
CA GLY A 730 2.39 34.62 2.10
C GLY A 730 1.38 34.56 3.25
N ALA A 731 1.38 35.59 4.09
CA ALA A 731 0.59 35.67 5.31
C ALA A 731 -0.58 36.65 5.24
N ILE A 732 -1.62 36.36 6.01
CA ILE A 732 -2.70 37.28 6.35
C ILE A 732 -2.33 37.96 7.67
N ILE A 733 -2.28 39.29 7.67
CA ILE A 733 -1.95 40.10 8.84
C ILE A 733 -3.23 40.69 9.40
N LEU A 734 -3.50 40.43 10.68
CA LEU A 734 -4.68 40.87 11.41
C LEU A 734 -4.25 41.78 12.57
N SER A 735 -5.02 42.82 12.87
CA SER A 735 -4.85 43.58 14.12
C SER A 735 -5.37 42.79 15.33
N LYS A 736 -4.94 43.18 16.53
CA LYS A 736 -5.50 42.69 17.81
C LYS A 736 -7.03 42.77 17.91
N ASP A 737 -7.65 43.72 17.19
CA ASP A 737 -9.09 43.99 17.20
C ASP A 737 -9.85 43.22 16.10
N GLY A 738 -9.15 42.35 15.36
CA GLY A 738 -9.66 41.44 14.34
C GLY A 738 -9.71 41.99 12.92
N PHE A 739 -9.19 43.20 12.66
CA PHE A 739 -9.21 43.82 11.32
C PHE A 739 -8.13 43.25 10.41
N THR A 740 -8.47 42.95 9.15
CA THR A 740 -7.48 42.53 8.15
C THR A 740 -6.65 43.73 7.68
N LEU A 741 -5.37 43.72 8.02
CA LEU A 741 -4.38 44.77 7.72
C LEU A 741 -3.60 44.49 6.43
N GLY A 742 -3.40 43.21 6.10
CA GLY A 742 -2.65 42.78 4.92
C GLY A 742 -2.96 41.35 4.52
N ILE A 743 -2.81 41.04 3.24
CA ILE A 743 -3.03 39.70 2.65
C ILE A 743 -1.81 39.41 1.78
N ALA A 744 -1.41 38.14 1.63
CA ALA A 744 -0.23 37.73 0.85
C ALA A 744 1.08 38.42 1.29
N ALA A 745 1.18 38.79 2.57
CA ALA A 745 2.33 39.48 3.13
C ALA A 745 3.55 38.55 3.16
N LYS A 746 4.67 38.98 2.55
CA LYS A 746 5.90 38.19 2.49
C LYS A 746 6.76 38.46 3.71
N LEU A 747 6.87 37.47 4.58
CA LEU A 747 7.62 37.56 5.84
C LEU A 747 9.13 37.67 5.61
N LYS A 748 9.78 38.57 6.35
CA LYS A 748 11.22 38.86 6.35
C LYS A 748 11.78 38.87 7.79
N PRO A 749 11.87 37.71 8.46
CA PRO A 749 12.61 37.62 9.73
C PRO A 749 14.11 37.79 9.51
N GLU A 750 14.84 38.17 10.55
CA GLU A 750 16.31 38.21 10.49
C GLU A 750 16.92 36.82 10.29
N SER A 751 18.05 36.83 9.58
CA SER A 751 18.79 35.59 9.27
C SER A 751 19.34 34.92 10.53
N ASP A 752 19.77 35.70 11.52
CA ASP A 752 20.40 35.28 12.77
C ASP A 752 19.41 34.92 13.91
N THR A 753 18.12 35.24 13.79
CA THR A 753 17.10 34.84 14.78
C THR A 753 17.08 33.33 14.96
N ILE A 754 17.59 32.85 16.11
CA ILE A 754 17.63 31.42 16.45
C ILE A 754 16.29 31.00 17.06
N VAL A 755 15.66 29.98 16.46
CA VAL A 755 14.47 29.29 16.98
C VAL A 755 14.67 27.78 16.93
N GLN A 756 14.02 27.05 17.83
CA GLN A 756 14.02 25.59 17.79
C GLN A 756 13.03 25.14 16.70
N GLY A 757 13.55 24.92 15.50
CA GLY A 757 12.74 24.50 14.35
C GLY A 757 12.08 23.13 14.57
N ILE A 758 10.89 22.94 14.01
CA ILE A 758 10.13 21.70 14.16
C ILE A 758 10.54 20.71 13.07
N PRO A 759 10.92 19.45 13.40
CA PRO A 759 11.21 18.42 12.40
C PRO A 759 10.07 18.25 11.39
N GLY A 760 10.43 18.00 10.12
CA GLY A 760 9.49 17.81 9.02
C GLY A 760 8.79 19.06 8.49
N THR A 761 9.01 20.25 9.06
CA THR A 761 8.36 21.48 8.58
C THR A 761 9.22 22.32 7.63
N GLY A 762 8.58 22.95 6.65
CA GLY A 762 9.24 23.79 5.64
C GLY A 762 9.47 25.25 6.07
N THR A 763 10.01 26.05 5.15
CA THR A 763 10.35 27.47 5.33
C THR A 763 9.20 28.33 5.86
N ARG A 764 7.94 28.01 5.50
CA ARG A 764 6.73 28.68 6.01
C ARG A 764 6.66 28.69 7.55
N HIS A 765 6.95 27.54 8.18
CA HIS A 765 6.93 27.40 9.63
C HIS A 765 8.13 28.12 10.26
N LEU A 766 9.33 27.89 9.75
CA LEU A 766 10.56 28.50 10.27
C LEU A 766 10.50 30.03 10.23
N ASN A 767 10.03 30.62 9.12
CA ASN A 767 9.94 32.06 8.98
C ASN A 767 8.88 32.65 9.91
N THR A 768 7.71 32.03 10.01
CA THR A 768 6.66 32.48 10.93
C THR A 768 7.11 32.38 12.39
N GLN A 769 7.77 31.28 12.76
CA GLN A 769 8.32 31.09 14.09
C GLN A 769 9.32 32.21 14.44
N LYS A 770 10.28 32.51 13.56
CA LYS A 770 11.21 33.65 13.75
C LYS A 770 10.47 34.99 13.88
N ILE A 771 9.48 35.26 13.02
CA ILE A 771 8.66 36.49 13.10
C ILE A 771 7.99 36.65 14.46
N THR A 772 7.36 35.60 15.01
CA THR A 772 6.74 35.67 16.36
C THR A 772 7.75 35.84 17.50
N LYS A 773 9.05 35.67 17.24
CA LYS A 773 10.14 35.97 18.20
C LYS A 773 10.65 37.40 18.08
N GLU A 774 10.59 37.98 16.88
CA GLU A 774 11.05 39.34 16.57
C GLU A 774 9.97 40.41 16.79
N THR A 775 8.70 40.02 16.88
CA THR A 775 7.54 40.92 16.93
C THR A 775 6.54 40.48 18.02
N ASP A 776 5.73 41.41 18.52
CA ASP A 776 4.62 41.05 19.42
C ASP A 776 3.43 40.55 18.59
N SER A 777 3.52 39.29 18.18
CA SER A 777 2.51 38.61 17.39
C SER A 777 2.33 37.15 17.76
N ILE A 778 1.09 36.68 17.66
CA ILE A 778 0.73 35.25 17.69
C ILE A 778 0.34 34.84 16.27
N ALA A 779 0.82 33.68 15.82
CA ALA A 779 0.61 33.22 14.46
C ALA A 779 0.05 31.80 14.40
N PHE A 780 -0.88 31.57 13.47
CA PHE A 780 -1.45 30.28 13.14
C PHE A 780 -0.95 29.90 11.74
N VAL A 781 -0.21 28.79 11.65
CA VAL A 781 0.29 28.25 10.38
C VAL A 781 -0.44 26.96 10.09
N VAL A 782 -1.14 26.91 8.98
CA VAL A 782 -1.70 25.67 8.43
C VAL A 782 -0.72 25.09 7.41
N SER A 783 -0.45 23.80 7.53
CA SER A 783 0.41 23.03 6.65
C SER A 783 -0.42 22.41 5.51
N GLU A 784 0.17 22.23 4.32
CA GLU A 784 -0.53 21.62 3.17
C GLU A 784 -0.87 20.14 3.42
N ASP A 785 -0.06 19.46 4.23
CA ASP A 785 -0.28 18.11 4.77
C ASP A 785 -1.29 18.05 5.93
N GLY A 786 -1.86 19.19 6.36
CA GLY A 786 -2.95 19.27 7.33
C GLY A 786 -2.65 19.98 8.67
N PRO A 787 -1.51 19.75 9.34
CA PRO A 787 -1.29 20.25 10.70
C PRO A 787 -1.41 21.78 10.86
N ILE A 788 -2.11 22.21 11.90
CA ILE A 788 -2.23 23.60 12.35
C ILE A 788 -1.25 23.80 13.51
N THR A 789 -0.30 24.71 13.35
CA THR A 789 0.69 25.07 14.39
C THR A 789 0.46 26.50 14.86
N VAL A 790 0.39 26.71 16.18
CA VAL A 790 0.29 28.04 16.81
C VAL A 790 1.65 28.43 17.38
N PHE A 791 2.14 29.60 16.98
CA PHE A 791 3.43 30.16 17.41
C PHE A 791 3.24 31.46 18.20
N TYR A 792 3.98 31.62 19.29
CA TYR A 792 4.11 32.88 20.03
C TYR A 792 5.50 32.95 20.67
N GLN A 793 6.17 34.11 20.61
CA GLN A 793 7.54 34.32 21.12
C GLN A 793 8.60 33.38 20.51
N GLY A 794 8.36 32.84 19.31
CA GLY A 794 9.22 31.85 18.66
C GLY A 794 9.08 30.42 19.17
N GLU A 795 8.13 30.15 20.06
CA GLU A 795 7.83 28.83 20.58
C GLU A 795 6.56 28.26 19.96
N VAL A 796 6.53 26.93 19.80
CA VAL A 796 5.29 26.22 19.50
C VAL A 796 4.43 26.22 20.76
N LYS A 797 3.26 26.84 20.69
CA LYS A 797 2.28 26.86 21.79
C LYS A 797 1.29 25.72 21.69
N PHE A 798 0.85 25.40 20.47
CA PHE A 798 0.03 24.25 20.17
C PHE A 798 0.36 23.73 18.76
N ARG A 799 0.14 22.44 18.51
CA ARG A 799 0.17 21.86 17.17
C ARG A 799 -0.84 20.70 17.08
N THR A 800 -1.71 20.71 16.07
CA THR A 800 -2.58 19.56 15.78
C THR A 800 -1.75 18.37 15.27
N PRO A 801 -2.27 17.14 15.39
CA PRO A 801 -1.57 15.92 14.97
C PRO A 801 -1.22 15.84 13.47
#